data_AF-A0AAW4CBN1-F1
#
_entry.id   AF-A0AAW4CBN1-F1
#
_cell.length_a   1.000
_cell.length_b   1.000
_cell.length_c   1.000
_cell.angle_alpha   90.00
_cell.angle_beta   90.00
_cell.angle_gamma   90.00
#
_symmetry.space_group_name_H-M   'P 1'
#
loop_
_entity.id
_entity.type
_entity.pdbx_description
1 polymer ?
#
loop_
_entity_poly.entity_id
_entity_poly.type
_entity_poly.pdbx_seq_one_letter_code
_entity_poly.pdbx_strand_id
1 'polypeptide(L)'
;EDREKQLRFSIRKVSFGAASVAVAALYLFMGSGAVSAAEAQAIQSNEEVAADKDSETEKKSEDQQPTYAAPAAQEQGSATNTEARDEGKQESHPETEKEQASSSERSEPIRKTQSDENSVSGDSSSPKSTEGSEVSKSEGEATKSEEASRKPKVRKRRDTDSALTATATDDDPDANQTYQAPRDDAGLDELQKKLEQLPSEIQNNTKINDMDKLGDAEGVLPGKVKEIMEFGGWRGVTINGERGKFTIARKTVDGVFPLETINVTLNDTVWLTEQAFDRDSNYVLLLAKPRNRHNHSERVSDNSNYKYRGEGSGISKNIVGFNGIEKTFGVYNSAIDSTVTIKFKTGYTGDDEGHKAKYKVEVFSIENDMETNVYTAIFDPSKTVMNGNMNVIAASNGSGTSTIRISTTPNNATSESSARVGYIGKDEAEKKIAQAGNRPNGRAGMFISKPIMLEKGVNKYKVRISLAEQNRAGGSYQSWDEKYTLPISGKEFSISQSTNQLAKILLKEIYSKLEETKERDITNVKETSKNDYLNQLQTIKTLIDSNNLKTTTEYKQELQRVIEKKAALELERTTAALSAASNTEADATKASAAYYNEQDPDKKRAYDAAVQAGKDVLAKANPTQAEVDQAKAAIDQAKAALTGSETNTAALSAASNTEADATKASAAYYNEQDPDKKRAYDAAVQAGKDVLAKANPTQAEVDQAKAAIDQAKAALTGSETNTAALSAASNTEADATKASAALPNTGSRSDSTTAALGLLSIFGAVGLLFSKKKKDDEEA
;
A
#
# COMPACT_ATOMS: atom_id res chain seq x y z
N GLU A 1 -4.00 -22.56 53.17
CA GLU A 1 -2.82 -23.01 52.42
C GLU A 1 -3.15 -23.00 50.92
N ASP A 2 -3.12 -21.87 50.22
CA ASP A 2 -2.09 -20.83 50.07
C ASP A 2 -0.91 -21.23 49.18
N ARG A 3 -1.01 -20.83 47.91
CA ARG A 3 -0.22 -19.68 47.45
C ARG A 3 -0.70 -19.12 46.10
N GLU A 4 -1.07 -17.85 46.09
CA GLU A 4 -1.01 -17.03 44.89
C GLU A 4 0.42 -17.03 44.31
N LYS A 5 0.54 -16.85 42.99
CA LYS A 5 1.80 -16.50 42.33
C LYS A 5 1.67 -15.16 41.61
N GLN A 6 1.83 -14.07 42.37
CA GLN A 6 1.94 -12.72 41.82
C GLN A 6 3.20 -12.62 40.94
N LEU A 7 3.03 -12.49 39.63
CA LEU A 7 4.12 -12.12 38.71
C LEU A 7 4.34 -10.61 38.76
N ARG A 8 5.37 -10.17 39.49
CA ARG A 8 5.71 -8.76 39.67
C ARG A 8 6.62 -8.27 38.54
N PHE A 9 6.04 -7.60 37.55
CA PHE A 9 6.81 -6.89 36.53
C PHE A 9 7.30 -5.54 37.05
N SER A 10 8.63 -5.41 37.21
CA SER A 10 9.27 -4.19 37.69
C SER A 10 9.39 -3.14 36.58
N ILE A 11 8.47 -2.17 36.57
CA ILE A 11 8.56 -1.00 35.68
C ILE A 11 9.77 -0.15 36.07
N ARG A 12 10.77 -0.06 35.18
CA ARG A 12 11.85 0.93 35.30
C ARG A 12 11.27 2.32 34.98
N LYS A 13 10.97 3.11 36.01
CA LYS A 13 10.76 4.56 35.85
C LYS A 13 12.04 5.18 35.33
N VAL A 14 12.02 5.72 34.11
CA VAL A 14 13.12 6.52 33.57
C VAL A 14 12.81 7.99 33.91
N SER A 15 13.53 8.55 34.86
CA SER A 15 13.36 9.94 35.30
C SER A 15 14.20 10.87 34.45
N PHE A 16 13.58 11.59 33.52
CA PHE A 16 14.20 12.77 32.90
C PHE A 16 13.96 13.99 33.79
N GLY A 17 14.96 14.31 34.61
CA GLY A 17 14.98 15.52 35.43
C GLY A 17 15.27 16.78 34.59
N ALA A 18 14.76 17.93 35.05
CA ALA A 18 14.89 19.18 34.32
C ALA A 18 16.30 19.77 34.36
N ALA A 19 16.69 20.47 33.27
CA ALA A 19 17.87 21.33 33.21
C ALA A 19 17.56 22.61 32.41
N SER A 20 17.27 23.68 33.16
CA SER A 20 17.26 25.12 32.84
C SER A 20 17.28 25.63 31.39
N VAL A 21 16.16 26.30 31.04
CA VAL A 21 16.06 27.63 30.41
C VAL A 21 17.37 28.40 30.16
N ALA A 22 17.55 28.90 28.93
CA ALA A 22 18.40 30.07 28.65
C ALA A 22 17.94 30.86 27.40
N VAL A 23 17.52 32.11 27.62
CA VAL A 23 17.50 33.27 26.70
C VAL A 23 16.97 33.09 25.26
N ALA A 24 15.76 33.62 25.02
CA ALA A 24 15.33 34.07 23.69
C ALA A 24 15.43 35.60 23.60
N ALA A 25 16.45 36.12 22.89
CA ALA A 25 16.52 37.53 22.45
C ALA A 25 17.69 37.77 21.47
N LEU A 26 17.42 37.85 20.16
CA LEU A 26 17.92 38.90 19.24
C LEU A 26 17.36 38.72 17.82
N TYR A 27 17.28 39.82 17.07
CA TYR A 27 17.00 39.94 15.63
C TYR A 27 15.65 39.44 15.07
N LEU A 28 14.63 40.29 15.23
CA LEU A 28 13.72 40.62 14.13
C LEU A 28 13.83 42.14 13.84
N PHE A 29 14.48 42.53 12.73
CA PHE A 29 13.97 43.54 11.80
C PHE A 29 14.88 43.72 10.56
N MET A 30 14.30 44.29 9.50
CA MET A 30 14.91 44.60 8.19
C MET A 30 15.26 43.36 7.32
N GLY A 31 14.79 43.26 6.07
CA GLY A 31 13.90 44.17 5.36
C GLY A 31 13.36 43.60 4.04
N SER A 32 12.41 44.30 3.44
CA SER A 32 11.72 43.90 2.22
C SER A 32 12.64 43.85 1.00
N GLY A 33 12.58 42.76 0.23
CA GLY A 33 13.27 42.64 -1.05
C GLY A 33 12.68 41.52 -1.89
N ALA A 34 11.87 41.86 -2.89
CA ALA A 34 11.41 40.92 -3.90
C ALA A 34 12.39 40.88 -5.08
N VAL A 35 12.60 39.72 -5.69
CA VAL A 35 12.80 39.55 -7.15
C VAL A 35 12.73 38.05 -7.51
N SER A 36 12.27 37.81 -8.73
CA SER A 36 12.18 36.55 -9.49
C SER A 36 13.06 35.37 -9.05
N ALA A 37 12.48 34.16 -9.11
CA ALA A 37 13.27 32.93 -9.28
C ALA A 37 13.95 32.91 -10.66
N ALA A 38 15.12 32.26 -10.75
CA ALA A 38 15.85 32.11 -12.01
C ALA A 38 15.39 30.86 -12.78
N GLU A 39 15.21 30.99 -14.09
CA GLU A 39 14.92 29.88 -15.00
C GLU A 39 16.21 29.17 -15.44
N ALA A 40 16.09 27.93 -15.91
CA ALA A 40 17.23 27.09 -16.28
C ALA A 40 17.91 27.54 -17.60
N GLN A 41 19.21 27.28 -17.71
CA GLN A 41 19.99 27.58 -18.91
C GLN A 41 19.69 26.56 -20.04
N ALA A 42 19.36 27.07 -21.23
CA ALA A 42 19.46 26.36 -22.49
C ALA A 42 20.43 27.08 -23.43
N ILE A 43 21.13 26.34 -24.29
CA ILE A 43 22.24 26.86 -25.11
C ILE A 43 21.76 27.29 -26.52
N GLN A 44 22.46 28.26 -27.10
CA GLN A 44 22.12 28.99 -28.32
C GLN A 44 22.23 28.18 -29.62
N SER A 45 21.42 28.57 -30.61
CA SER A 45 21.82 28.64 -32.03
C SER A 45 21.03 29.77 -32.72
N ASN A 46 21.66 30.51 -33.64
CA ASN A 46 21.11 31.74 -34.23
C ASN A 46 20.50 31.50 -35.62
N GLU A 47 19.47 32.29 -35.97
CA GLU A 47 19.16 32.85 -37.31
C GLU A 47 17.82 33.64 -37.21
N GLU A 48 17.49 34.57 -38.10
CA GLU A 48 17.80 36.02 -38.16
C GLU A 48 16.64 36.72 -38.94
N VAL A 49 16.50 38.06 -38.87
CA VAL A 49 15.77 38.98 -39.82
C VAL A 49 14.22 39.22 -39.68
N ALA A 50 13.85 40.53 -39.62
CA ALA A 50 12.55 41.23 -39.89
C ALA A 50 11.28 40.89 -39.04
N ALA A 51 10.42 41.81 -38.54
CA ALA A 51 9.77 43.06 -39.05
C ALA A 51 8.65 42.79 -40.08
N ASP A 52 7.41 43.33 -40.04
CA ASP A 52 6.78 44.52 -39.39
C ASP A 52 5.46 44.13 -38.64
N LYS A 53 4.82 44.91 -37.72
CA LYS A 53 3.86 46.04 -37.86
C LYS A 53 2.67 45.82 -38.83
N ASP A 54 1.43 46.29 -38.59
CA ASP A 54 0.78 47.13 -37.53
C ASP A 54 -0.75 46.82 -37.47
N SER A 55 -1.43 47.14 -36.34
CA SER A 55 -2.90 47.47 -36.22
C SER A 55 -3.99 46.40 -36.57
N GLU A 56 -5.26 46.42 -36.10
CA GLU A 56 -5.92 46.95 -34.86
C GLU A 56 -7.31 46.28 -34.63
N THR A 57 -7.86 46.41 -33.41
CA THR A 57 -9.30 46.31 -33.00
C THR A 57 -10.16 45.05 -33.24
N GLU A 58 -10.68 44.50 -32.12
CA GLU A 58 -12.07 43.97 -31.88
C GLU A 58 -12.66 42.82 -32.76
N LYS A 59 -13.51 41.89 -32.27
CA LYS A 59 -14.28 41.79 -31.01
C LYS A 59 -14.70 40.33 -30.69
N LYS A 60 -14.58 39.91 -29.42
CA LYS A 60 -15.48 39.01 -28.65
C LYS A 60 -16.16 37.80 -29.36
N SER A 61 -15.81 36.55 -28.96
CA SER A 61 -16.70 35.58 -28.25
C SER A 61 -16.11 34.16 -28.15
N GLU A 62 -16.32 33.53 -26.98
CA GLU A 62 -16.34 32.09 -26.64
C GLU A 62 -15.90 31.04 -27.68
N ASP A 63 -14.75 30.38 -27.45
CA ASP A 63 -14.31 29.18 -28.16
C ASP A 63 -14.86 27.89 -27.53
N GLN A 64 -15.23 26.92 -28.38
CA GLN A 64 -15.53 25.55 -27.99
C GLN A 64 -14.45 24.58 -28.49
N GLN A 65 -14.25 23.49 -27.74
CA GLN A 65 -13.41 22.35 -28.09
C GLN A 65 -13.68 21.80 -29.51
N PRO A 66 -12.64 21.60 -30.34
CA PRO A 66 -12.71 20.73 -31.52
C PRO A 66 -11.85 19.48 -31.36
N THR A 67 -12.49 18.30 -31.41
CA THR A 67 -11.83 17.06 -31.89
C THR A 67 -11.78 17.09 -33.41
N TYR A 68 -10.73 16.52 -34.02
CA TYR A 68 -10.64 16.39 -35.49
C TYR A 68 -10.36 14.95 -35.94
N ALA A 69 -10.85 14.60 -37.12
CA ALA A 69 -10.94 13.24 -37.63
C ALA A 69 -10.07 12.99 -38.88
N ALA A 70 -9.99 11.73 -39.31
CA ALA A 70 -9.30 11.30 -40.52
C ALA A 70 -10.05 11.71 -41.82
N PRO A 71 -9.35 11.86 -42.97
CA PRO A 71 -9.93 12.39 -44.21
C PRO A 71 -10.74 11.37 -45.04
N ALA A 72 -11.54 11.92 -45.96
CA ALA A 72 -12.59 11.24 -46.72
C ALA A 72 -12.14 10.49 -47.99
N ALA A 73 -13.09 9.76 -48.60
CA ALA A 73 -13.02 9.24 -49.96
C ALA A 73 -13.58 10.26 -50.98
N GLN A 74 -13.47 9.96 -52.28
CA GLN A 74 -14.12 10.72 -53.37
C GLN A 74 -15.28 9.93 -54.00
N GLU A 75 -16.33 10.64 -54.40
CA GLU A 75 -17.46 10.10 -55.16
C GLU A 75 -17.28 10.30 -56.68
N GLN A 76 -17.91 9.42 -57.47
CA GLN A 76 -18.68 9.79 -58.67
C GLN A 76 -19.54 8.59 -59.11
N GLY A 77 -20.66 8.82 -59.79
CA GLY A 77 -21.52 7.75 -60.33
C GLY A 77 -22.64 8.28 -61.23
N SER A 78 -23.37 7.39 -61.93
CA SER A 78 -24.72 7.67 -62.48
C SER A 78 -25.44 6.44 -63.05
N ALA A 79 -26.70 6.28 -62.64
CA ALA A 79 -27.91 5.87 -63.39
C ALA A 79 -27.99 4.72 -64.45
N THR A 80 -29.18 4.07 -64.41
CA THR A 80 -30.04 3.57 -65.52
C THR A 80 -29.84 2.21 -66.23
N ASN A 81 -30.76 1.27 -65.89
CA ASN A 81 -31.78 0.62 -66.77
C ASN A 81 -31.48 -0.50 -67.80
N THR A 82 -32.10 -1.67 -67.53
CA THR A 82 -33.09 -2.37 -68.40
C THR A 82 -32.70 -3.60 -69.27
N GLU A 83 -33.48 -4.67 -69.06
CA GLU A 83 -33.88 -5.82 -69.93
C GLU A 83 -32.94 -6.98 -70.38
N ALA A 84 -33.29 -8.17 -69.85
CA ALA A 84 -33.81 -9.35 -70.59
C ALA A 84 -32.91 -10.46 -71.17
N ARG A 85 -33.30 -11.71 -70.82
CA ARG A 85 -33.36 -12.95 -71.64
C ARG A 85 -32.05 -13.65 -72.07
N ASP A 86 -32.03 -14.99 -72.26
CA ASP A 86 -32.92 -16.11 -71.84
C ASP A 86 -32.12 -17.44 -71.92
N GLU A 87 -32.75 -18.56 -71.50
CA GLU A 87 -32.42 -19.97 -71.80
C GLU A 87 -31.06 -20.58 -71.34
N GLY A 88 -31.01 -21.77 -70.72
CA GLY A 88 -32.10 -22.57 -70.15
C GLY A 88 -31.74 -24.03 -69.79
N LYS A 89 -32.37 -24.53 -68.70
CA LYS A 89 -32.64 -25.96 -68.35
C LYS A 89 -31.43 -26.88 -68.06
N GLN A 90 -31.56 -28.01 -67.34
CA GLN A 90 -32.71 -28.84 -66.86
C GLN A 90 -32.52 -29.18 -65.34
N GLU A 91 -33.44 -29.75 -64.53
CA GLU A 91 -34.54 -30.68 -64.86
C GLU A 91 -34.55 -32.03 -64.07
N SER A 92 -35.02 -32.27 -62.82
CA SER A 92 -35.74 -31.52 -61.76
C SER A 92 -35.45 -32.13 -60.35
N HIS A 93 -36.04 -31.57 -59.28
CA HIS A 93 -36.34 -32.26 -58.00
C HIS A 93 -37.64 -33.10 -58.09
N PRO A 94 -37.95 -33.94 -57.08
CA PRO A 94 -39.02 -33.61 -56.09
C PRO A 94 -38.45 -33.36 -54.66
N GLU A 95 -38.98 -32.53 -53.74
CA GLU A 95 -40.33 -32.39 -53.12
C GLU A 95 -40.63 -33.44 -52.01
N THR A 96 -41.16 -33.13 -50.80
CA THR A 96 -41.58 -31.83 -50.17
C THR A 96 -41.65 -31.91 -48.61
N GLU A 97 -41.90 -30.74 -47.96
CA GLU A 97 -42.59 -30.50 -46.65
C GLU A 97 -41.87 -30.66 -45.28
N LYS A 98 -41.71 -29.48 -44.61
CA LYS A 98 -42.12 -29.10 -43.24
C LYS A 98 -41.47 -29.66 -41.94
N GLU A 99 -40.83 -28.71 -41.25
CA GLU A 99 -41.01 -28.27 -39.84
C GLU A 99 -40.71 -29.16 -38.60
N GLN A 100 -39.89 -28.53 -37.74
CA GLN A 100 -39.94 -28.45 -36.26
C GLN A 100 -39.42 -29.57 -35.33
N ALA A 101 -38.58 -29.08 -34.39
CA ALA A 101 -38.57 -29.37 -32.94
C ALA A 101 -37.85 -30.61 -32.34
N SER A 102 -36.67 -30.32 -31.78
CA SER A 102 -36.23 -30.63 -30.39
C SER A 102 -36.18 -32.05 -29.81
N SER A 103 -35.00 -32.39 -29.25
CA SER A 103 -34.77 -33.28 -28.08
C SER A 103 -35.08 -34.80 -28.29
N SER A 104 -34.74 -35.73 -27.38
CA SER A 104 -34.18 -35.68 -26.01
C SER A 104 -33.14 -36.80 -25.76
N GLU A 105 -32.57 -36.82 -24.55
CA GLU A 105 -31.53 -37.74 -24.08
C GLU A 105 -31.94 -39.22 -23.83
N ARG A 106 -30.93 -40.12 -23.85
CA ARG A 106 -30.60 -41.14 -22.81
C ARG A 106 -31.61 -42.25 -22.43
N SER A 107 -31.15 -43.51 -22.56
CA SER A 107 -31.10 -44.53 -21.47
C SER A 107 -30.35 -45.81 -21.88
N GLU A 108 -29.79 -46.55 -20.91
CA GLU A 108 -29.21 -47.91 -21.06
C GLU A 108 -30.32 -49.00 -20.98
N PRO A 109 -30.08 -50.31 -21.29
CA PRO A 109 -29.46 -51.22 -20.29
C PRO A 109 -28.72 -52.50 -20.78
N ILE A 110 -27.69 -52.90 -20.01
CA ILE A 110 -27.38 -54.27 -19.47
C ILE A 110 -27.63 -55.54 -20.35
N ARG A 111 -26.57 -56.35 -20.58
CA ARG A 111 -26.50 -57.81 -20.20
C ARG A 111 -25.10 -58.46 -20.36
N LYS A 112 -24.92 -59.66 -19.75
CA LYS A 112 -23.67 -60.45 -19.65
C LYS A 112 -23.77 -61.82 -20.35
N THR A 113 -22.62 -62.33 -20.80
CA THR A 113 -22.24 -63.77 -20.96
C THR A 113 -20.69 -63.79 -20.84
N GLN A 114 -19.99 -64.54 -19.97
CA GLN A 114 -19.77 -66.00 -19.87
C GLN A 114 -19.12 -66.63 -21.12
N SER A 115 -18.11 -67.51 -21.04
CA SER A 115 -17.32 -67.99 -19.86
C SER A 115 -16.05 -68.82 -20.25
N ASP A 116 -15.33 -69.29 -19.23
CA ASP A 116 -14.50 -70.54 -19.15
C ASP A 116 -13.12 -70.68 -19.84
N GLU A 117 -12.10 -70.59 -18.98
CA GLU A 117 -11.04 -71.58 -18.66
C GLU A 117 -10.19 -72.37 -19.71
N ASN A 118 -8.89 -72.43 -19.35
CA ASN A 118 -8.02 -73.62 -19.21
C ASN A 118 -6.95 -74.05 -20.27
N SER A 119 -5.69 -73.98 -19.80
CA SER A 119 -4.67 -75.05 -19.77
C SER A 119 -3.56 -75.25 -20.85
N VAL A 120 -2.33 -74.93 -20.41
CA VAL A 120 -1.14 -75.84 -20.31
C VAL A 120 -0.21 -76.09 -21.52
N SER A 121 1.11 -76.08 -21.21
CA SER A 121 2.30 -76.50 -22.00
C SER A 121 2.64 -75.65 -23.22
N GLY A 122 3.91 -75.42 -23.58
CA GLY A 122 5.24 -75.66 -22.98
C GLY A 122 6.26 -74.83 -23.80
N ASP A 123 7.58 -74.94 -23.73
CA ASP A 123 8.59 -75.51 -22.81
C ASP A 123 9.95 -75.00 -23.36
N SER A 124 10.94 -74.74 -22.49
CA SER A 124 12.37 -74.60 -22.84
C SER A 124 12.78 -73.45 -23.82
N SER A 125 14.04 -72.99 -23.86
CA SER A 125 15.20 -73.21 -22.97
C SER A 125 16.17 -72.01 -23.06
N SER A 126 17.03 -71.85 -22.06
CA SER A 126 18.27 -71.06 -22.17
C SER A 126 19.44 -71.97 -22.57
N PRO A 127 20.51 -71.41 -23.14
CA PRO A 127 21.85 -71.82 -22.74
C PRO A 127 22.70 -70.66 -22.19
N LYS A 128 23.85 -71.01 -21.60
CA LYS A 128 24.72 -70.16 -20.76
C LYS A 128 26.20 -70.51 -20.99
N SER A 129 27.03 -69.52 -21.33
CA SER A 129 28.52 -69.56 -21.37
C SER A 129 29.02 -68.10 -21.37
N THR A 130 29.88 -67.57 -20.48
CA THR A 130 31.34 -67.81 -20.22
C THR A 130 32.23 -67.42 -21.43
N GLU A 131 33.39 -66.74 -21.29
CA GLU A 131 34.15 -66.22 -20.13
C GLU A 131 35.24 -65.19 -20.56
N GLY A 132 35.99 -64.59 -19.61
CA GLY A 132 37.17 -63.72 -19.84
C GLY A 132 36.87 -62.21 -19.78
N SER A 133 37.40 -61.35 -18.89
CA SER A 133 38.72 -61.18 -18.21
C SER A 133 39.78 -60.40 -19.01
N GLU A 134 39.96 -59.12 -18.67
CA GLU A 134 41.21 -58.46 -18.21
C GLU A 134 40.86 -56.98 -17.87
N VAL A 135 41.03 -56.47 -16.65
CA VAL A 135 42.25 -56.12 -15.89
C VAL A 135 42.97 -54.86 -16.39
N SER A 136 42.87 -53.79 -15.60
CA SER A 136 43.89 -52.72 -15.46
C SER A 136 43.66 -52.00 -14.13
N LYS A 137 44.74 -51.64 -13.42
CA LYS A 137 44.70 -51.23 -11.99
C LYS A 137 45.90 -50.35 -11.60
N SER A 138 45.63 -49.23 -10.93
CA SER A 138 46.59 -48.34 -10.22
C SER A 138 45.74 -47.41 -9.33
N GLU A 139 45.91 -47.21 -8.02
CA GLU A 139 47.08 -47.16 -7.11
C GLU A 139 48.04 -45.99 -7.41
N GLY A 140 48.47 -45.12 -6.48
CA GLY A 140 48.05 -44.86 -5.07
C GLY A 140 47.36 -43.49 -4.92
N GLU A 141 47.36 -42.78 -3.78
CA GLU A 141 48.03 -42.93 -2.47
C GLU A 141 47.21 -42.10 -1.43
N ALA A 142 46.49 -42.71 -0.49
CA ALA A 142 46.89 -43.00 0.90
C ALA A 142 47.25 -41.79 1.81
N THR A 143 46.37 -41.49 2.77
CA THR A 143 46.73 -41.08 4.15
C THR A 143 45.59 -41.47 5.12
N LYS A 144 45.88 -41.65 6.41
CA LYS A 144 45.09 -42.51 7.31
C LYS A 144 45.01 -42.00 8.76
N SER A 145 43.79 -41.92 9.30
CA SER A 145 43.41 -41.98 10.73
C SER A 145 41.87 -42.12 10.74
N GLU A 146 41.19 -43.19 11.17
CA GLU A 146 41.43 -44.25 12.16
C GLU A 146 41.37 -43.79 13.63
N GLU A 147 40.19 -43.91 14.25
CA GLU A 147 40.03 -44.75 15.46
C GLU A 147 38.57 -45.34 15.51
N ALA A 148 38.36 -46.36 16.34
CA ALA A 148 37.11 -47.13 16.48
C ALA A 148 36.10 -46.43 17.45
N SER A 149 34.90 -46.94 17.80
CA SER A 149 34.22 -48.24 17.67
C SER A 149 32.69 -48.00 17.93
N ARG A 150 31.68 -48.90 17.90
CA ARG A 150 31.55 -50.37 17.99
C ARG A 150 30.42 -50.88 17.04
N LYS A 151 30.02 -52.14 17.18
CA LYS A 151 28.79 -52.79 16.62
C LYS A 151 28.03 -53.47 17.80
N PRO A 152 26.71 -53.79 17.73
CA PRO A 152 26.14 -54.66 16.68
C PRO A 152 24.69 -54.40 16.19
N LYS A 153 24.39 -55.01 15.02
CA LYS A 153 23.10 -55.52 14.47
C LYS A 153 21.76 -55.06 15.09
N VAL A 154 20.81 -54.67 14.21
CA VAL A 154 19.59 -55.48 13.91
C VAL A 154 18.78 -54.94 12.70
N ARG A 155 18.27 -55.87 11.86
CA ARG A 155 17.20 -55.77 10.83
C ARG A 155 17.25 -54.64 9.77
N LYS A 156 17.58 -55.07 8.54
CA LYS A 156 17.25 -54.42 7.26
C LYS A 156 15.74 -54.09 7.17
N ARG A 157 15.39 -52.85 6.83
CA ARG A 157 14.09 -52.48 6.24
C ARG A 157 14.30 -52.15 4.76
N ARG A 158 13.22 -52.06 3.99
CA ARG A 158 13.24 -51.80 2.54
C ARG A 158 13.77 -50.40 2.26
N ASP A 159 14.56 -50.28 1.22
CA ASP A 159 14.84 -49.01 0.55
C ASP A 159 13.52 -48.51 -0.07
N THR A 160 12.93 -47.49 0.55
CA THR A 160 11.91 -46.64 -0.08
C THR A 160 12.62 -45.56 -0.87
N ASP A 161 12.03 -45.11 -1.98
CA ASP A 161 12.62 -44.07 -2.83
C ASP A 161 13.12 -42.87 -2.03
N SER A 162 14.30 -42.37 -2.42
CA SER A 162 14.91 -41.22 -1.76
C SER A 162 14.05 -39.99 -2.00
N ALA A 163 13.40 -39.50 -0.94
CA ALA A 163 12.69 -38.24 -0.93
C ALA A 163 13.62 -37.12 -1.45
N LEU A 164 13.07 -36.24 -2.28
CA LEU A 164 13.81 -35.23 -3.03
C LEU A 164 14.61 -34.31 -2.10
N THR A 165 15.92 -34.53 -2.01
CA THR A 165 16.85 -33.56 -1.44
C THR A 165 17.02 -32.40 -2.43
N ALA A 166 16.47 -31.23 -2.09
CA ALA A 166 16.61 -30.02 -2.89
C ALA A 166 18.11 -29.68 -3.11
N THR A 167 18.48 -29.42 -4.36
CA THR A 167 19.82 -28.92 -4.70
C THR A 167 19.90 -27.42 -4.45
N ALA A 168 21.11 -26.90 -4.19
CA ALA A 168 21.38 -25.49 -3.91
C ALA A 168 21.27 -24.56 -5.16
N THR A 169 20.26 -24.80 -6.00
CA THR A 169 19.84 -23.99 -7.15
C THR A 169 18.41 -23.43 -6.99
N ASP A 170 17.71 -23.82 -5.92
CA ASP A 170 16.32 -23.44 -5.61
C ASP A 170 16.18 -21.99 -5.07
N ASP A 171 17.30 -21.29 -4.84
CA ASP A 171 17.34 -19.86 -4.53
C ASP A 171 16.97 -19.01 -5.77
N ASP A 172 15.67 -18.95 -6.01
CA ASP A 172 15.00 -17.99 -6.88
C ASP A 172 13.93 -17.27 -6.03
N PRO A 173 14.30 -16.15 -5.36
CA PRO A 173 13.40 -15.48 -4.41
C PRO A 173 12.21 -14.85 -5.12
N ASP A 174 12.39 -14.36 -6.35
CA ASP A 174 11.32 -13.76 -7.15
C ASP A 174 10.28 -14.82 -7.53
N ALA A 175 10.70 -16.06 -7.85
CA ALA A 175 9.79 -17.16 -8.12
C ALA A 175 8.98 -17.63 -6.89
N ASN A 176 9.38 -17.26 -5.67
CA ASN A 176 8.80 -17.76 -4.41
C ASN A 176 8.37 -16.63 -3.45
N GLN A 177 7.98 -15.47 -3.98
CA GLN A 177 7.50 -14.33 -3.18
C GLN A 177 6.24 -14.69 -2.37
N THR A 178 6.22 -14.32 -1.09
CA THR A 178 5.09 -14.56 -0.17
C THR A 178 4.62 -13.27 0.50
N TYR A 179 3.31 -13.08 0.58
CA TYR A 179 2.69 -12.00 1.34
C TYR A 179 2.81 -12.23 2.84
N GLN A 180 3.32 -11.21 3.55
CA GLN A 180 3.30 -11.17 5.00
C GLN A 180 2.03 -10.44 5.44
N ALA A 181 1.10 -11.15 6.08
CA ALA A 181 -0.17 -10.59 6.56
C ALA A 181 0.02 -9.46 7.60
N PRO A 182 -1.00 -8.60 7.84
CA PRO A 182 -1.08 -7.81 9.06
C PRO A 182 -1.23 -8.72 10.28
N ARG A 183 -1.13 -8.16 11.49
CA ARG A 183 -1.56 -8.86 12.71
C ARG A 183 -3.09 -9.00 12.76
N ASP A 184 -3.59 -10.00 13.49
CA ASP A 184 -5.02 -10.19 13.75
C ASP A 184 -5.67 -8.97 14.46
N ASP A 185 -4.87 -8.18 15.19
CA ASP A 185 -5.24 -6.96 15.90
C ASP A 185 -4.75 -5.66 15.22
N ALA A 186 -4.37 -5.72 13.94
CA ALA A 186 -3.77 -4.61 13.22
C ALA A 186 -4.62 -3.31 13.26
N GLY A 187 -3.99 -2.24 13.72
CA GLY A 187 -4.57 -0.90 13.72
C GLY A 187 -4.66 -0.29 12.32
N LEU A 188 -5.46 0.78 12.20
CA LEU A 188 -5.71 1.52 10.96
C LEU A 188 -4.40 1.81 10.19
N ASP A 189 -3.40 2.38 10.86
CA ASP A 189 -2.11 2.78 10.28
C ASP A 189 -1.29 1.58 9.75
N GLU A 190 -1.37 0.41 10.38
CA GLU A 190 -0.72 -0.82 9.87
C GLU A 190 -1.39 -1.30 8.59
N LEU A 191 -2.73 -1.30 8.56
CA LEU A 191 -3.52 -1.71 7.40
C LEU A 191 -3.35 -0.74 6.21
N GLN A 192 -3.38 0.58 6.47
CA GLN A 192 -3.10 1.62 5.48
C GLN A 192 -1.74 1.38 4.81
N LYS A 193 -0.69 1.28 5.63
CA LYS A 193 0.68 1.02 5.17
C LYS A 193 0.82 -0.30 4.41
N LYS A 194 0.12 -1.37 4.82
CA LYS A 194 0.09 -2.65 4.10
C LYS A 194 -0.54 -2.50 2.71
N LEU A 195 -1.65 -1.75 2.58
CA LEU A 195 -2.27 -1.48 1.28
C LEU A 195 -1.39 -0.58 0.40
N GLU A 196 -0.82 0.49 0.95
CA GLU A 196 0.11 1.39 0.25
C GLU A 196 1.35 0.66 -0.29
N GLN A 197 1.94 -0.23 0.51
CA GLN A 197 3.16 -0.96 0.16
C GLN A 197 2.92 -2.18 -0.74
N LEU A 198 1.68 -2.65 -0.90
CA LEU A 198 1.33 -3.78 -1.76
C LEU A 198 1.67 -3.48 -3.24
N PRO A 199 2.53 -4.26 -3.93
CA PRO A 199 2.80 -4.06 -5.36
C PRO A 199 1.54 -4.21 -6.22
N SER A 200 1.44 -3.52 -7.36
CA SER A 200 0.26 -3.62 -8.24
C SER A 200 0.17 -4.96 -9.00
N GLU A 201 1.29 -5.65 -9.19
CA GLU A 201 1.38 -7.07 -9.53
C GLU A 201 2.67 -7.65 -8.92
N ILE A 202 2.74 -8.98 -8.78
CA ILE A 202 3.93 -9.70 -8.30
C ILE A 202 4.56 -10.42 -9.48
N GLN A 203 5.73 -9.97 -9.93
CA GLN A 203 6.48 -10.61 -11.02
C GLN A 203 7.29 -11.79 -10.50
N ASN A 204 6.97 -13.01 -10.93
CA ASN A 204 7.62 -14.24 -10.45
C ASN A 204 8.67 -14.78 -11.43
N ASN A 205 8.85 -14.13 -12.59
CA ASN A 205 9.82 -14.54 -13.61
C ASN A 205 10.69 -13.35 -14.06
N THR A 206 11.82 -13.18 -13.37
CA THR A 206 12.84 -12.16 -13.62
C THR A 206 14.15 -12.78 -14.13
N LYS A 207 14.58 -13.89 -13.51
CA LYS A 207 15.89 -14.54 -13.67
C LYS A 207 16.27 -14.83 -15.13
N ILE A 208 15.33 -15.30 -15.95
CA ILE A 208 15.54 -15.64 -17.37
C ILE A 208 15.65 -14.42 -18.31
N ASN A 209 15.31 -13.22 -17.84
CA ASN A 209 15.08 -12.06 -18.71
C ASN A 209 16.40 -11.43 -19.20
N ASP A 210 17.48 -11.59 -18.44
CA ASP A 210 18.85 -11.25 -18.83
C ASP A 210 19.51 -12.46 -19.55
N MET A 211 19.05 -12.70 -20.78
CA MET A 211 19.50 -13.83 -21.59
C MET A 211 20.99 -13.77 -21.95
N ASP A 212 21.55 -12.58 -22.13
CA ASP A 212 22.95 -12.41 -22.54
C ASP A 212 23.90 -12.81 -21.40
N LYS A 213 23.66 -12.31 -20.18
CA LYS A 213 24.44 -12.68 -18.98
C LYS A 213 24.33 -14.17 -18.65
N LEU A 214 23.12 -14.74 -18.71
CA LEU A 214 22.93 -16.19 -18.48
C LEU A 214 23.57 -17.03 -19.60
N GLY A 215 23.46 -16.62 -20.86
CA GLY A 215 24.05 -17.32 -21.99
C GLY A 215 25.57 -17.32 -21.99
N ASP A 216 26.20 -16.22 -21.56
CA ASP A 216 27.65 -16.15 -21.38
C ASP A 216 28.12 -17.03 -20.21
N ALA A 217 27.36 -17.10 -19.12
CA ALA A 217 27.63 -18.04 -18.03
C ALA A 217 27.50 -19.52 -18.45
N GLU A 218 26.60 -19.83 -19.39
CA GLU A 218 26.49 -21.16 -20.01
C GLU A 218 27.67 -21.52 -20.93
N GLY A 219 28.57 -20.57 -21.24
CA GLY A 219 29.80 -20.83 -21.99
C GLY A 219 29.59 -21.21 -23.46
N VAL A 220 28.46 -20.83 -24.07
CA VAL A 220 28.18 -21.14 -25.48
C VAL A 220 29.09 -20.29 -26.37
N LEU A 221 29.83 -20.95 -27.27
CA LEU A 221 30.67 -20.26 -28.25
C LEU A 221 29.84 -19.59 -29.34
N PRO A 222 30.28 -18.45 -29.93
CA PRO A 222 29.59 -17.81 -31.05
C PRO A 222 29.35 -18.77 -32.22
N GLY A 223 28.16 -18.70 -32.82
CA GLY A 223 27.77 -19.58 -33.94
C GLY A 223 27.52 -21.05 -33.55
N LYS A 224 27.37 -21.36 -32.25
CA LYS A 224 27.09 -22.72 -31.76
C LYS A 224 25.75 -22.80 -31.03
N VAL A 225 25.23 -24.03 -30.96
CA VAL A 225 24.07 -24.43 -30.17
C VAL A 225 24.55 -25.40 -29.09
N LYS A 226 23.96 -25.34 -27.90
CA LYS A 226 24.25 -26.21 -26.76
C LYS A 226 22.97 -26.87 -26.27
N GLU A 227 22.97 -28.19 -26.14
CA GLU A 227 21.92 -28.93 -25.42
C GLU A 227 22.06 -28.73 -23.91
N ILE A 228 20.99 -28.34 -23.23
CA ILE A 228 20.95 -27.99 -21.81
C ILE A 228 19.70 -28.57 -21.12
N MET A 229 19.76 -28.67 -19.79
CA MET A 229 18.66 -29.20 -18.96
C MET A 229 18.01 -28.13 -18.07
N GLU A 230 18.65 -26.99 -17.86
CA GLU A 230 18.14 -25.86 -17.05
C GLU A 230 18.65 -24.53 -17.63
N PHE A 231 17.87 -23.45 -17.46
CA PHE A 231 18.27 -22.08 -17.77
C PHE A 231 17.40 -21.09 -16.98
N GLY A 232 17.98 -20.24 -16.14
CA GLY A 232 17.22 -19.23 -15.37
C GLY A 232 16.15 -19.83 -14.44
N GLY A 233 16.36 -21.04 -13.93
CA GLY A 233 15.40 -21.80 -13.13
C GLY A 233 14.31 -22.53 -13.93
N TRP A 234 14.32 -22.48 -15.26
CA TRP A 234 13.42 -23.27 -16.12
C TRP A 234 14.09 -24.58 -16.52
N ARG A 235 13.46 -25.72 -16.21
CA ARG A 235 13.99 -27.06 -16.52
C ARG A 235 13.39 -27.64 -17.81
N GLY A 236 14.18 -28.40 -18.57
CA GLY A 236 13.71 -29.13 -19.74
C GLY A 236 12.80 -30.30 -19.37
N VAL A 237 11.81 -30.61 -20.21
CA VAL A 237 10.84 -31.70 -19.97
C VAL A 237 10.68 -32.68 -21.13
N THR A 238 10.37 -33.94 -20.78
CA THR A 238 9.81 -34.93 -21.72
C THR A 238 8.31 -34.71 -21.92
N ILE A 239 7.70 -35.42 -22.87
CA ILE A 239 6.24 -35.42 -23.10
C ILE A 239 5.44 -35.83 -21.85
N ASN A 240 6.02 -36.64 -20.97
CA ASN A 240 5.43 -37.08 -19.70
C ASN A 240 5.63 -36.07 -18.55
N GLY A 241 6.43 -35.01 -18.75
CA GLY A 241 6.85 -34.11 -17.68
C GLY A 241 8.04 -34.60 -16.85
N GLU A 242 8.72 -35.67 -17.28
CA GLU A 242 10.00 -36.09 -16.68
C GLU A 242 11.11 -35.10 -17.10
N ARG A 243 12.31 -35.19 -16.50
CA ARG A 243 13.45 -34.33 -16.88
C ARG A 243 13.88 -34.60 -18.33
N GLY A 244 13.78 -33.57 -19.16
CA GLY A 244 14.21 -33.58 -20.56
C GLY A 244 15.38 -32.63 -20.84
N LYS A 245 15.46 -32.17 -22.09
CA LYS A 245 16.44 -31.22 -22.61
C LYS A 245 15.71 -30.11 -23.38
N PHE A 246 16.40 -29.00 -23.57
CA PHE A 246 16.14 -28.01 -24.60
C PHE A 246 17.49 -27.48 -25.11
N THR A 247 17.50 -26.47 -25.95
CA THR A 247 18.75 -25.89 -26.45
C THR A 247 18.82 -24.38 -26.27
N ILE A 248 20.06 -23.89 -26.18
CA ILE A 248 20.41 -22.48 -26.27
C ILE A 248 21.33 -22.28 -27.48
N ALA A 249 21.01 -21.30 -28.33
CA ALA A 249 21.81 -20.94 -29.49
C ALA A 249 22.38 -19.53 -29.34
N ARG A 250 23.67 -19.36 -29.62
CA ARG A 250 24.35 -18.04 -29.61
C ARG A 250 24.56 -17.54 -31.03
N LYS A 251 24.35 -16.23 -31.26
CA LYS A 251 24.72 -15.55 -32.51
C LYS A 251 26.18 -15.80 -32.88
N THR A 252 26.45 -15.81 -34.18
CA THR A 252 27.78 -15.67 -34.79
C THR A 252 28.39 -14.30 -34.47
N VAL A 253 29.69 -14.13 -34.73
CA VAL A 253 30.36 -12.81 -34.65
C VAL A 253 29.76 -11.80 -35.64
N ASP A 254 29.24 -12.27 -36.77
CA ASP A 254 28.49 -11.45 -37.74
C ASP A 254 27.03 -11.17 -37.32
N GLY A 255 26.62 -11.65 -36.14
CA GLY A 255 25.37 -11.32 -35.46
C GLY A 255 24.11 -12.02 -36.00
N VAL A 256 24.24 -13.09 -36.78
CA VAL A 256 23.11 -13.98 -37.14
C VAL A 256 23.10 -15.23 -36.27
N PHE A 257 21.92 -15.79 -36.01
CA PHE A 257 21.82 -17.09 -35.32
C PHE A 257 22.27 -18.25 -36.22
N PRO A 258 22.68 -19.39 -35.62
CA PRO A 258 23.32 -20.48 -36.37
C PRO A 258 22.45 -21.16 -37.45
N LEU A 259 23.09 -21.88 -38.36
CA LEU A 259 22.47 -22.66 -39.44
C LEU A 259 21.48 -23.73 -38.93
N GLU A 260 21.62 -24.16 -37.67
CA GLU A 260 20.70 -25.07 -37.00
C GLU A 260 19.39 -24.40 -36.55
N THR A 261 19.28 -23.06 -36.58
CA THR A 261 18.09 -22.29 -36.17
C THR A 261 17.31 -21.70 -37.35
N ILE A 262 17.46 -22.28 -38.54
CA ILE A 262 16.82 -21.82 -39.79
C ILE A 262 16.42 -23.02 -40.67
N ASN A 263 15.33 -22.89 -41.44
CA ASN A 263 14.89 -23.95 -42.35
C ASN A 263 15.91 -24.17 -43.48
N VAL A 264 16.37 -25.42 -43.64
CA VAL A 264 17.29 -25.84 -44.72
C VAL A 264 16.80 -27.17 -45.29
N THR A 265 16.38 -27.17 -46.55
CA THR A 265 15.79 -28.33 -47.24
C THR A 265 16.84 -29.33 -47.75
N LEU A 266 16.39 -30.50 -48.23
CA LEU A 266 17.23 -31.61 -48.73
C LEU A 266 18.39 -31.19 -49.65
N ASN A 267 18.15 -30.22 -50.52
CA ASN A 267 19.15 -29.76 -51.47
C ASN A 267 20.14 -28.74 -50.88
N ASP A 268 20.03 -28.34 -49.61
CA ASP A 268 20.69 -27.16 -49.02
C ASP A 268 20.24 -25.82 -49.63
N THR A 269 18.93 -25.64 -49.80
CA THR A 269 18.32 -24.32 -49.91
C THR A 269 17.94 -23.85 -48.50
N VAL A 270 18.52 -22.73 -48.08
CA VAL A 270 18.22 -22.05 -46.81
C VAL A 270 17.08 -21.07 -47.06
N TRP A 271 16.04 -21.07 -46.22
CA TRP A 271 14.90 -20.16 -46.33
C TRP A 271 15.01 -19.04 -45.29
N LEU A 272 15.37 -17.85 -45.77
CA LEU A 272 15.82 -16.70 -44.95
C LEU A 272 14.63 -15.88 -44.42
N THR A 273 13.55 -15.79 -45.20
CA THR A 273 12.34 -15.05 -44.86
C THR A 273 11.36 -15.86 -44.01
N GLU A 274 11.49 -17.19 -43.96
CA GLU A 274 10.55 -18.11 -43.28
C GLU A 274 10.83 -18.33 -41.79
N GLN A 275 11.55 -17.40 -41.15
CA GLN A 275 11.84 -17.44 -39.72
C GLN A 275 11.57 -16.10 -39.04
N ALA A 276 10.86 -16.18 -37.92
CA ALA A 276 10.28 -15.05 -37.22
C ALA A 276 10.34 -15.29 -35.72
N PHE A 277 11.33 -14.72 -35.03
CA PHE A 277 11.51 -14.81 -33.59
C PHE A 277 12.35 -13.64 -33.07
N ASP A 278 12.52 -13.54 -31.75
CA ASP A 278 13.24 -12.42 -31.13
C ASP A 278 14.74 -12.47 -31.46
N ARG A 279 15.33 -11.32 -31.81
CA ARG A 279 16.77 -11.21 -32.10
C ARG A 279 17.45 -10.05 -31.37
N ASP A 280 16.78 -9.49 -30.36
CA ASP A 280 17.33 -8.45 -29.50
C ASP A 280 18.57 -8.98 -28.74
N SER A 281 18.40 -10.08 -28.00
CA SER A 281 19.45 -10.84 -27.28
C SER A 281 20.44 -11.54 -28.23
N ASN A 282 21.68 -11.81 -27.81
CA ASN A 282 22.61 -12.67 -28.56
C ASN A 282 22.31 -14.17 -28.42
N TYR A 283 21.38 -14.52 -27.53
CA TYR A 283 20.96 -15.87 -27.22
C TYR A 283 19.46 -16.06 -27.44
N VAL A 284 19.09 -17.24 -27.91
CA VAL A 284 17.69 -17.69 -28.01
C VAL A 284 17.58 -19.12 -27.46
N LEU A 285 16.47 -19.43 -26.79
CA LEU A 285 16.16 -20.80 -26.41
C LEU A 285 15.32 -21.46 -27.50
N LEU A 286 15.59 -22.73 -27.81
CA LEU A 286 14.85 -23.52 -28.78
C LEU A 286 14.43 -24.83 -28.11
N LEU A 287 13.11 -25.03 -27.99
CA LEU A 287 12.51 -26.05 -27.14
C LEU A 287 12.39 -27.44 -27.79
N ALA A 288 12.42 -27.51 -29.12
CA ALA A 288 12.19 -28.74 -29.88
C ALA A 288 13.38 -29.07 -30.79
N LYS A 289 13.59 -30.38 -31.02
CA LYS A 289 14.64 -30.95 -31.89
C LYS A 289 13.98 -31.87 -32.91
N PRO A 290 13.54 -31.37 -34.09
CA PRO A 290 13.10 -32.22 -35.19
C PRO A 290 14.17 -33.25 -35.60
N ARG A 291 13.73 -34.45 -35.97
CA ARG A 291 14.56 -35.49 -36.59
C ARG A 291 14.76 -35.20 -38.07
N ASN A 292 16.01 -35.19 -38.50
CA ASN A 292 16.41 -35.05 -39.90
C ASN A 292 17.48 -36.08 -40.30
N ARG A 293 18.25 -35.84 -41.37
CA ARG A 293 19.30 -36.79 -41.82
C ARG A 293 20.45 -36.90 -40.83
N HIS A 294 20.78 -35.84 -40.12
CA HIS A 294 21.90 -35.80 -39.17
C HIS A 294 21.67 -36.78 -38.01
N ASN A 295 20.46 -36.74 -37.45
CA ASN A 295 20.06 -37.53 -36.29
C ASN A 295 18.98 -38.57 -36.63
N HIS A 296 19.05 -39.15 -37.84
CA HIS A 296 18.07 -40.12 -38.34
C HIS A 296 17.87 -41.36 -37.44
N SER A 297 18.87 -41.69 -36.62
CA SER A 297 18.85 -42.78 -35.64
C SER A 297 18.30 -42.38 -34.26
N GLU A 298 18.08 -41.10 -33.97
CA GLU A 298 17.46 -40.67 -32.71
C GLU A 298 15.96 -41.05 -32.65
N ARG A 299 15.47 -41.33 -31.43
CA ARG A 299 14.11 -41.83 -31.20
C ARG A 299 13.08 -40.69 -31.17
N VAL A 300 12.00 -40.88 -31.90
CA VAL A 300 10.81 -40.00 -31.92
C VAL A 300 9.67 -40.59 -31.10
N SER A 301 8.65 -39.80 -30.75
CA SER A 301 7.57 -40.21 -29.84
C SER A 301 6.71 -41.38 -30.33
N ASP A 302 6.59 -41.60 -31.65
CA ASP A 302 5.85 -42.73 -32.23
C ASP A 302 6.72 -43.97 -32.49
N ASN A 303 7.99 -43.96 -32.06
CA ASN A 303 9.02 -44.98 -32.31
C ASN A 303 9.21 -45.36 -33.80
N SER A 304 8.76 -44.55 -34.75
CA SER A 304 8.93 -44.84 -36.18
C SER A 304 10.39 -44.71 -36.63
N ASN A 305 10.79 -45.56 -37.58
CA ASN A 305 12.05 -45.40 -38.32
C ASN A 305 12.03 -44.11 -39.15
N TYR A 306 13.20 -43.49 -39.34
CA TYR A 306 13.33 -42.32 -40.21
C TYR A 306 13.12 -42.69 -41.69
N LYS A 307 12.45 -41.82 -42.46
CA LYS A 307 12.36 -41.94 -43.92
C LYS A 307 13.16 -40.85 -44.61
N TYR A 308 14.05 -41.25 -45.53
CA TYR A 308 14.77 -40.33 -46.41
C TYR A 308 13.88 -39.59 -47.43
N ARG A 309 12.65 -40.08 -47.63
CA ARG A 309 11.60 -39.51 -48.49
C ARG A 309 10.21 -39.94 -47.99
N GLY A 310 9.21 -39.07 -48.06
CA GLY A 310 7.80 -39.45 -47.91
C GLY A 310 7.30 -39.53 -46.47
N GLU A 311 7.72 -38.60 -45.60
CA GLU A 311 7.03 -38.40 -44.32
C GLU A 311 5.68 -37.69 -44.49
N GLY A 312 5.59 -36.73 -45.41
CA GLY A 312 4.37 -35.99 -45.76
C GLY A 312 4.54 -34.47 -45.61
N SER A 313 3.53 -33.71 -46.06
CA SER A 313 3.52 -32.25 -46.01
C SER A 313 3.53 -31.72 -44.58
N GLY A 314 4.54 -30.90 -44.24
CA GLY A 314 4.70 -30.34 -42.90
C GLY A 314 5.01 -31.35 -41.80
N ILE A 315 5.47 -32.56 -42.14
CA ILE A 315 5.75 -33.63 -41.16
C ILE A 315 7.23 -33.59 -40.79
N SER A 316 7.49 -33.22 -39.54
CA SER A 316 8.82 -33.14 -38.95
C SER A 316 8.73 -33.64 -37.51
N LYS A 317 9.24 -34.85 -37.26
CA LYS A 317 9.00 -35.60 -36.02
C LYS A 317 10.01 -35.23 -34.95
N ASN A 318 9.55 -34.87 -33.77
CA ASN A 318 10.37 -34.40 -32.65
C ASN A 318 11.11 -35.55 -31.95
N ILE A 319 12.37 -35.32 -31.55
CA ILE A 319 13.14 -36.24 -30.72
C ILE A 319 12.61 -36.28 -29.29
N VAL A 320 12.53 -37.48 -28.72
CA VAL A 320 12.08 -37.71 -27.34
C VAL A 320 13.02 -36.99 -26.36
N GLY A 321 12.45 -36.15 -25.50
CA GLY A 321 13.19 -35.39 -24.49
C GLY A 321 13.29 -33.90 -24.80
N PHE A 322 13.06 -33.48 -26.05
CA PHE A 322 13.00 -32.06 -26.46
C PHE A 322 11.56 -31.58 -26.54
N ASN A 323 10.80 -31.72 -25.45
CA ASN A 323 9.35 -31.49 -25.50
C ASN A 323 8.95 -30.10 -24.95
N GLY A 324 9.78 -29.44 -24.16
CA GLY A 324 9.51 -28.10 -23.63
C GLY A 324 10.37 -27.71 -22.44
N ILE A 325 9.95 -26.63 -21.76
CA ILE A 325 10.44 -26.21 -20.43
C ILE A 325 9.29 -26.11 -19.43
N GLU A 326 9.59 -26.26 -18.14
CA GLU A 326 8.68 -25.90 -17.04
C GLU A 326 9.41 -25.26 -15.85
N LYS A 327 8.65 -24.51 -15.04
CA LYS A 327 9.10 -23.92 -13.78
C LYS A 327 7.94 -23.86 -12.78
N THR A 328 8.26 -24.06 -11.50
CA THR A 328 7.31 -23.97 -10.38
C THR A 328 7.53 -22.65 -9.63
N PHE A 329 6.45 -22.05 -9.16
CA PHE A 329 6.40 -20.76 -8.48
C PHE A 329 5.54 -20.86 -7.21
N GLY A 330 5.79 -20.00 -6.23
CA GLY A 330 4.93 -19.85 -5.04
C GLY A 330 3.69 -19.00 -5.33
N VAL A 331 2.56 -19.32 -4.71
CA VAL A 331 1.39 -18.43 -4.69
C VAL A 331 1.61 -17.33 -3.67
N TYR A 332 1.47 -16.07 -4.08
CA TYR A 332 1.82 -14.92 -3.24
C TYR A 332 0.98 -14.85 -1.96
N ASN A 333 -0.30 -15.20 -2.03
CA ASN A 333 -1.14 -15.36 -0.83
C ASN A 333 -2.14 -16.49 -1.04
N SER A 334 -1.83 -17.70 -0.54
CA SER A 334 -2.69 -18.88 -0.68
C SER A 334 -3.92 -18.88 0.23
N ALA A 335 -4.08 -17.90 1.14
CA ALA A 335 -5.26 -17.78 2.01
C ALA A 335 -6.50 -17.21 1.28
N ILE A 336 -6.33 -16.74 0.04
CA ILE A 336 -7.34 -16.10 -0.82
C ILE A 336 -7.25 -16.65 -2.25
N ASP A 337 -8.29 -16.44 -3.04
CA ASP A 337 -8.23 -16.67 -4.49
C ASP A 337 -7.34 -15.62 -5.16
N SER A 338 -6.56 -16.04 -6.16
CA SER A 338 -5.64 -15.19 -6.90
C SER A 338 -5.66 -15.51 -8.39
N THR A 339 -4.99 -14.68 -9.21
CA THR A 339 -4.85 -14.98 -10.65
C THR A 339 -3.42 -14.77 -11.12
N VAL A 340 -2.97 -15.64 -12.05
CA VAL A 340 -1.67 -15.53 -12.72
C VAL A 340 -1.86 -15.21 -14.21
N THR A 341 -0.97 -14.40 -14.78
CA THR A 341 -0.90 -14.08 -16.20
C THR A 341 0.47 -14.47 -16.77
N ILE A 342 0.46 -15.15 -17.92
CA ILE A 342 1.67 -15.58 -18.64
C ILE A 342 1.83 -14.72 -19.88
N LYS A 343 3.00 -14.09 -20.05
CA LYS A 343 3.38 -13.38 -21.29
C LYS A 343 4.78 -13.82 -21.74
N PHE A 344 4.98 -14.06 -23.03
CA PHE A 344 6.31 -14.26 -23.62
C PHE A 344 6.32 -14.00 -25.14
N LYS A 345 7.47 -13.57 -25.68
CA LYS A 345 7.69 -13.46 -27.13
C LYS A 345 7.70 -14.84 -27.78
N THR A 346 7.02 -14.99 -28.92
CA THR A 346 6.84 -16.26 -29.65
C THR A 346 7.46 -16.22 -31.05
N GLY A 347 7.63 -17.38 -31.68
CA GLY A 347 8.17 -17.42 -33.04
C GLY A 347 8.26 -18.79 -33.69
N TYR A 348 8.96 -18.85 -34.82
CA TYR A 348 9.28 -20.06 -35.57
C TYR A 348 10.60 -19.91 -36.33
N THR A 349 11.35 -21.01 -36.47
CA THR A 349 12.63 -21.08 -37.20
C THR A 349 12.49 -21.58 -38.65
N GLY A 350 11.27 -21.91 -39.08
CA GLY A 350 10.97 -22.39 -40.42
C GLY A 350 9.48 -22.54 -40.68
N ASP A 351 9.13 -22.55 -41.97
CA ASP A 351 7.82 -22.89 -42.50
C ASP A 351 7.95 -24.18 -43.34
N ASP A 352 7.24 -25.25 -42.99
CA ASP A 352 7.29 -26.52 -43.73
C ASP A 352 5.97 -26.71 -44.48
N GLU A 353 5.92 -26.19 -45.71
CA GLU A 353 4.71 -26.17 -46.56
C GLU A 353 3.50 -25.54 -45.83
N GLY A 354 3.71 -24.40 -45.16
CA GLY A 354 2.70 -23.68 -44.40
C GLY A 354 2.57 -24.12 -42.92
N HIS A 355 3.21 -25.23 -42.53
CA HIS A 355 3.14 -25.78 -41.18
C HIS A 355 4.30 -25.29 -40.30
N LYS A 356 3.96 -24.79 -39.11
CA LYS A 356 4.89 -24.25 -38.12
C LYS A 356 4.72 -24.98 -36.79
N ALA A 357 5.79 -24.98 -35.99
CA ALA A 357 5.78 -25.54 -34.64
C ALA A 357 4.76 -24.79 -33.77
N LYS A 358 3.74 -25.49 -33.28
CA LYS A 358 2.71 -24.92 -32.39
C LYS A 358 3.15 -25.00 -30.94
N TYR A 359 2.89 -23.94 -30.19
CA TYR A 359 3.12 -23.90 -28.75
C TYR A 359 1.93 -24.52 -28.02
N LYS A 360 2.21 -25.24 -26.93
CA LYS A 360 1.27 -25.63 -25.89
C LYS A 360 1.74 -25.01 -24.57
N VAL A 361 0.92 -24.16 -23.98
CA VAL A 361 1.12 -23.53 -22.66
C VAL A 361 0.17 -24.18 -21.68
N GLU A 362 0.68 -24.63 -20.54
CA GLU A 362 -0.12 -25.25 -19.46
C GLU A 362 0.20 -24.61 -18.11
N VAL A 363 -0.81 -24.53 -17.24
CA VAL A 363 -0.62 -24.22 -15.82
C VAL A 363 -1.26 -25.31 -14.97
N PHE A 364 -0.50 -25.75 -13.98
CA PHE A 364 -0.93 -26.70 -12.98
C PHE A 364 -0.95 -25.99 -11.62
N SER A 365 -2.10 -25.97 -10.93
CA SER A 365 -2.13 -25.64 -9.50
C SER A 365 -1.56 -26.81 -8.71
N ILE A 366 -0.93 -26.53 -7.56
CA ILE A 366 -0.36 -27.53 -6.67
C ILE A 366 -0.85 -27.29 -5.24
N GLU A 367 -1.63 -28.23 -4.75
CA GLU A 367 -2.15 -28.27 -3.38
C GLU A 367 -1.87 -29.66 -2.78
N ASN A 368 -1.30 -29.71 -1.58
CA ASN A 368 -0.94 -30.97 -0.89
C ASN A 368 -0.15 -31.95 -1.79
N ASP A 369 0.79 -31.41 -2.56
CA ASP A 369 1.61 -32.08 -3.60
C ASP A 369 0.84 -32.75 -4.75
N MET A 370 -0.47 -32.50 -4.88
CA MET A 370 -1.28 -32.92 -6.04
C MET A 370 -1.28 -31.83 -7.12
N GLU A 371 -0.93 -32.19 -8.35
CA GLU A 371 -0.96 -31.28 -9.51
C GLU A 371 -2.31 -31.36 -10.26
N THR A 372 -3.01 -30.23 -10.41
CA THR A 372 -4.25 -30.12 -11.19
C THR A 372 -4.07 -29.14 -12.35
N ASN A 373 -4.32 -29.56 -13.60
CA ASN A 373 -4.27 -28.66 -14.76
C ASN A 373 -5.45 -27.69 -14.71
N VAL A 374 -5.15 -26.40 -14.53
CA VAL A 374 -6.12 -25.29 -14.46
C VAL A 374 -6.14 -24.42 -15.73
N TYR A 375 -5.19 -24.65 -16.64
CA TYR A 375 -5.08 -23.91 -17.89
C TYR A 375 -4.37 -24.73 -18.97
N THR A 376 -4.93 -24.74 -20.17
CA THR A 376 -4.23 -25.20 -21.38
C THR A 376 -4.56 -24.29 -22.55
N ALA A 377 -3.54 -23.88 -23.31
CA ALA A 377 -3.67 -23.14 -24.55
C ALA A 377 -2.75 -23.74 -25.63
N ILE A 378 -3.27 -23.89 -26.86
CA ILE A 378 -2.49 -24.32 -28.02
C ILE A 378 -2.66 -23.28 -29.13
N PHE A 379 -1.56 -22.84 -29.74
CA PHE A 379 -1.59 -21.85 -30.82
C PHE A 379 -0.48 -22.01 -31.86
N ASP A 380 -0.80 -21.58 -33.09
CA ASP A 380 0.17 -21.35 -34.17
C ASP A 380 0.77 -19.94 -33.99
N PRO A 381 2.10 -19.79 -33.84
CA PRO A 381 2.73 -18.49 -33.63
C PRO A 381 2.54 -17.51 -34.80
N SER A 382 2.15 -17.97 -36.00
CA SER A 382 1.90 -17.12 -37.16
C SER A 382 0.47 -16.59 -37.26
N LYS A 383 -0.41 -16.87 -36.28
CA LYS A 383 -1.83 -16.47 -36.29
C LYS A 383 -2.16 -15.56 -35.12
N THR A 384 -2.79 -14.43 -35.41
CA THR A 384 -3.39 -13.58 -34.39
C THR A 384 -4.66 -14.25 -33.88
N VAL A 385 -4.78 -14.42 -32.56
CA VAL A 385 -5.94 -15.04 -31.90
C VAL A 385 -6.32 -14.22 -30.67
N MET A 386 -7.59 -13.85 -30.53
CA MET A 386 -8.09 -13.18 -29.33
C MET A 386 -9.38 -13.86 -28.89
N ASN A 387 -9.38 -14.45 -27.70
CA ASN A 387 -10.54 -15.17 -27.15
C ASN A 387 -10.54 -15.12 -25.61
N GLY A 388 -11.47 -15.83 -24.97
CA GLY A 388 -11.57 -15.89 -23.50
C GLY A 388 -10.43 -16.63 -22.77
N ASN A 389 -9.49 -17.25 -23.50
CA ASN A 389 -8.39 -18.03 -22.94
C ASN A 389 -7.01 -17.35 -23.15
N MET A 390 -6.82 -16.68 -24.29
CA MET A 390 -5.54 -16.06 -24.67
C MET A 390 -5.70 -14.90 -25.66
N ASN A 391 -4.68 -14.03 -25.68
CA ASN A 391 -4.35 -13.12 -26.76
C ASN A 391 -3.01 -13.55 -27.38
N VAL A 392 -2.98 -13.76 -28.70
CA VAL A 392 -1.78 -14.06 -29.49
C VAL A 392 -1.63 -13.01 -30.56
N ILE A 393 -0.44 -12.40 -30.64
CA ILE A 393 -0.01 -11.52 -31.72
C ILE A 393 0.90 -12.33 -32.65
N ALA A 394 0.58 -12.37 -33.95
CA ALA A 394 1.30 -13.18 -34.93
C ALA A 394 2.78 -12.75 -35.10
N ALA A 395 3.67 -13.74 -35.11
CA ALA A 395 5.03 -13.63 -35.61
C ALA A 395 5.02 -13.62 -37.15
N SER A 396 5.67 -12.64 -37.78
CA SER A 396 5.60 -12.41 -39.23
C SER A 396 6.90 -12.79 -39.95
N ASN A 397 6.78 -13.38 -41.14
CA ASN A 397 7.93 -13.60 -42.04
C ASN A 397 8.76 -12.34 -42.29
N GLY A 398 10.01 -12.55 -42.67
CA GLY A 398 10.94 -11.52 -43.11
C GLY A 398 10.73 -11.06 -44.55
N SER A 399 11.59 -10.14 -44.99
CA SER A 399 11.66 -9.62 -46.37
C SER A 399 13.11 -9.48 -46.84
N GLY A 400 13.32 -9.42 -48.16
CA GLY A 400 14.65 -9.46 -48.79
C GLY A 400 14.84 -10.74 -49.60
N THR A 401 16.06 -11.24 -49.69
CA THR A 401 16.35 -12.52 -50.36
C THR A 401 15.60 -13.67 -49.68
N SER A 402 14.63 -14.29 -50.35
CA SER A 402 13.83 -15.38 -49.75
C SER A 402 14.66 -16.64 -49.47
N THR A 403 15.61 -16.98 -50.37
CA THR A 403 16.43 -18.19 -50.23
C THR A 403 17.86 -18.03 -50.72
N ILE A 404 18.78 -18.82 -50.17
CA ILE A 404 20.14 -19.00 -50.70
C ILE A 404 20.51 -20.48 -50.84
N ARG A 405 21.37 -20.77 -51.81
CA ARG A 405 22.05 -22.06 -51.99
C ARG A 405 23.36 -22.09 -51.19
N ILE A 406 23.57 -23.13 -50.38
CA ILE A 406 24.85 -23.36 -49.66
C ILE A 406 25.56 -24.66 -50.07
N SER A 407 25.03 -25.39 -51.06
CA SER A 407 25.70 -26.51 -51.72
C SER A 407 25.27 -26.70 -53.17
N THR A 408 25.80 -27.72 -53.84
CA THR A 408 25.32 -28.24 -55.13
C THR A 408 24.55 -29.57 -54.99
N THR A 409 24.13 -29.97 -53.79
CA THR A 409 23.31 -31.17 -53.55
C THR A 409 22.00 -31.08 -54.34
N PRO A 410 21.64 -32.09 -55.16
CA PRO A 410 20.42 -32.07 -55.96
C PRO A 410 19.17 -32.41 -55.11
N ASN A 411 18.00 -31.97 -55.56
CA ASN A 411 16.71 -32.23 -54.89
C ASN A 411 16.24 -33.70 -54.97
N ASN A 412 16.91 -34.54 -55.77
CA ASN A 412 16.63 -35.98 -55.87
C ASN A 412 17.52 -36.86 -54.95
N ALA A 413 18.34 -36.25 -54.09
CA ALA A 413 19.22 -36.90 -53.09
C ALA A 413 18.45 -37.63 -51.96
N THR A 414 17.41 -38.38 -52.32
CA THR A 414 16.31 -38.85 -51.46
C THR A 414 16.53 -40.24 -50.87
N SER A 415 17.74 -40.80 -50.97
CA SER A 415 18.10 -42.11 -50.39
C SER A 415 19.00 -41.97 -49.15
N GLU A 416 19.25 -43.11 -48.51
CA GLU A 416 20.29 -43.31 -47.48
C GLU A 416 21.70 -43.14 -48.07
N SER A 417 21.95 -43.77 -49.21
CA SER A 417 23.21 -43.68 -49.97
C SER A 417 23.49 -42.33 -50.64
N SER A 418 22.60 -41.35 -50.47
CA SER A 418 22.78 -40.01 -51.03
C SER A 418 23.77 -39.22 -50.19
N ALA A 419 24.78 -38.62 -50.83
CA ALA A 419 25.75 -37.74 -50.19
C ALA A 419 25.39 -36.26 -50.39
N ARG A 420 25.83 -35.40 -49.46
CA ARG A 420 25.81 -33.94 -49.61
C ARG A 420 26.97 -33.52 -50.54
N VAL A 421 26.69 -32.73 -51.58
CA VAL A 421 27.66 -32.42 -52.65
C VAL A 421 27.95 -30.93 -52.72
N GLY A 422 29.23 -30.55 -52.77
CA GLY A 422 29.64 -29.16 -52.96
C GLY A 422 29.21 -28.20 -51.83
N TYR A 423 29.03 -28.71 -50.60
CA TYR A 423 28.72 -27.90 -49.43
C TYR A 423 29.87 -26.95 -49.09
N ILE A 424 29.56 -25.67 -48.92
CA ILE A 424 30.57 -24.61 -48.67
C ILE A 424 31.14 -24.61 -47.24
N GLY A 425 30.63 -25.47 -46.35
CA GLY A 425 30.96 -25.48 -44.93
C GLY A 425 30.05 -24.56 -44.11
N LYS A 426 29.95 -24.84 -42.81
CA LYS A 426 29.04 -24.12 -41.90
C LYS A 426 29.37 -22.63 -41.83
N ASP A 427 30.62 -22.30 -41.53
CA ASP A 427 31.03 -20.93 -41.25
C ASP A 427 30.87 -20.02 -42.49
N GLU A 428 31.10 -20.53 -43.70
CA GLU A 428 30.84 -19.80 -44.96
C GLU A 428 29.34 -19.70 -45.29
N ALA A 429 28.53 -20.71 -44.93
CA ALA A 429 27.08 -20.61 -45.02
C ALA A 429 26.54 -19.51 -44.09
N GLU A 430 27.05 -19.41 -42.87
CA GLU A 430 26.64 -18.41 -41.89
C GLU A 430 27.09 -16.99 -42.26
N LYS A 431 28.33 -16.81 -42.75
CA LYS A 431 28.76 -15.54 -43.36
C LYS A 431 27.86 -15.13 -44.53
N LYS A 432 27.42 -16.09 -45.35
CA LYS A 432 26.50 -15.84 -46.47
C LYS A 432 25.09 -15.46 -46.01
N ILE A 433 24.61 -16.02 -44.90
CA ILE A 433 23.36 -15.61 -44.22
C ILE A 433 23.51 -14.19 -43.63
N ALA A 434 24.69 -13.82 -43.12
CA ALA A 434 24.92 -12.52 -42.48
C ALA A 434 24.94 -11.31 -43.43
N GLN A 435 25.15 -11.55 -44.74
CA GLN A 435 25.17 -10.51 -45.79
C GLN A 435 23.90 -9.65 -45.78
N ALA A 436 24.04 -8.35 -46.05
CA ALA A 436 22.98 -7.36 -45.83
C ALA A 436 21.62 -7.65 -46.52
N GLY A 437 21.63 -8.28 -47.70
CA GLY A 437 20.38 -8.70 -48.40
C GLY A 437 19.80 -10.04 -47.94
N ASN A 438 20.58 -10.85 -47.22
CA ASN A 438 20.23 -12.22 -46.82
C ASN A 438 19.86 -12.33 -45.33
N ARG A 439 20.21 -11.33 -44.53
CA ARG A 439 20.10 -11.33 -43.07
C ARG A 439 18.64 -11.53 -42.60
N PRO A 440 18.29 -12.64 -41.91
CA PRO A 440 16.91 -12.91 -41.50
C PRO A 440 16.35 -11.86 -40.54
N ASN A 441 15.15 -11.35 -40.85
CA ASN A 441 14.57 -10.14 -40.25
C ASN A 441 13.07 -10.24 -39.90
N GLY A 442 12.46 -11.43 -39.97
CA GLY A 442 11.05 -11.65 -39.59
C GLY A 442 10.78 -11.37 -38.11
N ARG A 443 9.59 -10.90 -37.75
CA ARG A 443 9.30 -10.32 -36.41
C ARG A 443 8.73 -11.34 -35.44
N ALA A 444 9.21 -11.31 -34.19
CA ALA A 444 8.63 -12.10 -33.10
C ALA A 444 7.15 -11.78 -32.89
N GLY A 445 6.39 -12.79 -32.47
CA GLY A 445 5.03 -12.64 -31.99
C GLY A 445 4.99 -12.47 -30.47
N MET A 446 3.80 -12.48 -29.90
CA MET A 446 3.61 -12.43 -28.44
C MET A 446 2.45 -13.34 -28.05
N PHE A 447 2.63 -14.15 -27.00
CA PHE A 447 1.55 -14.80 -26.28
C PHE A 447 1.26 -14.03 -24.99
N ILE A 448 -0.02 -13.86 -24.66
CA ILE A 448 -0.50 -13.36 -23.37
C ILE A 448 -1.73 -14.19 -22.98
N SER A 449 -1.71 -14.87 -21.83
CA SER A 449 -2.90 -15.56 -21.32
C SER A 449 -3.98 -14.54 -20.90
N LYS A 450 -5.23 -14.98 -20.76
CA LYS A 450 -6.16 -14.29 -19.83
C LYS A 450 -5.76 -14.60 -18.38
N PRO A 451 -6.28 -13.88 -17.37
CA PRO A 451 -6.01 -14.20 -15.97
C PRO A 451 -6.46 -15.63 -15.65
N ILE A 452 -5.52 -16.45 -15.18
CA ILE A 452 -5.72 -17.87 -14.84
C ILE A 452 -6.02 -17.95 -13.35
N MET A 453 -7.14 -18.53 -12.96
CA MET A 453 -7.53 -18.65 -11.55
C MET A 453 -6.61 -19.62 -10.80
N LEU A 454 -6.21 -19.23 -9.59
CA LEU A 454 -5.58 -20.09 -8.59
C LEU A 454 -6.44 -19.98 -7.33
N GLU A 455 -7.16 -21.05 -7.02
CA GLU A 455 -8.11 -21.11 -5.91
C GLU A 455 -7.40 -21.03 -4.55
N LYS A 456 -8.11 -20.50 -3.54
CA LYS A 456 -7.67 -20.52 -2.15
C LYS A 456 -7.22 -21.91 -1.71
N GLY A 457 -6.06 -21.99 -1.08
CA GLY A 457 -5.42 -23.24 -0.62
C GLY A 457 -4.23 -23.65 -1.49
N VAL A 458 -4.24 -23.31 -2.79
CA VAL A 458 -3.13 -23.57 -3.70
C VAL A 458 -1.88 -22.82 -3.22
N ASN A 459 -0.82 -23.56 -2.89
CA ASN A 459 0.42 -22.99 -2.33
C ASN A 459 1.51 -22.77 -3.38
N LYS A 460 1.49 -23.55 -4.47
CA LYS A 460 2.41 -23.44 -5.61
C LYS A 460 1.65 -23.61 -6.92
N TYR A 461 2.22 -23.13 -8.01
CA TYR A 461 1.75 -23.43 -9.37
C TYR A 461 2.93 -23.69 -10.29
N LYS A 462 2.73 -24.50 -11.32
CA LYS A 462 3.75 -24.86 -12.31
C LYS A 462 3.31 -24.42 -13.69
N VAL A 463 4.16 -23.69 -14.39
CA VAL A 463 3.95 -23.28 -15.78
C VAL A 463 4.82 -24.15 -16.68
N ARG A 464 4.23 -24.71 -17.74
CA ARG A 464 4.93 -25.49 -18.77
C ARG A 464 4.68 -24.89 -20.14
N ILE A 465 5.75 -24.75 -20.93
CA ILE A 465 5.67 -24.29 -22.34
C ILE A 465 6.37 -25.34 -23.20
N SER A 466 5.64 -25.87 -24.18
CA SER A 466 5.98 -27.13 -24.85
C SER A 466 5.56 -27.16 -26.33
N LEU A 467 6.09 -28.13 -27.09
CA LEU A 467 5.64 -28.41 -28.45
C LEU A 467 4.27 -29.12 -28.42
N ALA A 468 3.26 -28.54 -29.06
CA ALA A 468 1.90 -29.10 -29.06
C ALA A 468 1.77 -30.38 -29.91
N GLU A 469 2.44 -30.43 -31.07
CA GLU A 469 2.30 -31.51 -32.04
C GLU A 469 3.67 -32.17 -32.32
N GLN A 470 3.91 -33.36 -31.76
CA GLN A 470 5.20 -34.03 -31.86
C GLN A 470 5.58 -34.47 -33.29
N ASN A 471 4.62 -34.56 -34.21
CA ASN A 471 4.86 -34.83 -35.63
C ASN A 471 5.00 -33.56 -36.48
N ARG A 472 4.91 -32.36 -35.87
CA ARG A 472 5.08 -31.06 -36.50
C ARG A 472 5.99 -30.13 -35.67
N ALA A 473 7.21 -30.61 -35.41
CA ALA A 473 8.27 -29.82 -34.79
C ALA A 473 8.77 -28.64 -35.67
N GLY A 474 8.37 -28.59 -36.94
CA GLY A 474 8.81 -27.57 -37.91
C GLY A 474 10.23 -27.80 -38.42
N GLY A 475 10.58 -27.11 -39.53
CA GLY A 475 11.85 -27.31 -40.23
C GLY A 475 11.94 -28.65 -40.97
N SER A 476 12.61 -28.66 -42.11
CA SER A 476 12.62 -29.84 -43.00
C SER A 476 13.24 -31.10 -42.38
N TYR A 477 12.47 -32.19 -42.36
CA TYR A 477 12.95 -33.53 -41.98
C TYR A 477 14.08 -34.06 -42.90
N GLN A 478 14.39 -33.39 -44.01
CA GLN A 478 15.45 -33.80 -44.94
C GLN A 478 16.75 -33.01 -44.81
N SER A 479 16.86 -32.11 -43.82
CA SER A 479 18.08 -31.32 -43.56
C SER A 479 19.29 -32.21 -43.23
N TRP A 480 20.50 -31.78 -43.62
CA TRP A 480 21.77 -32.50 -43.39
C TRP A 480 22.46 -32.17 -42.07
N ASP A 481 22.21 -30.98 -41.53
CA ASP A 481 22.69 -30.54 -40.20
C ASP A 481 21.52 -30.57 -39.22
N GLU A 482 21.80 -30.70 -37.92
CA GLU A 482 20.79 -30.61 -36.86
C GLU A 482 19.89 -29.37 -37.02
N LYS A 483 18.66 -29.47 -36.52
CA LYS A 483 17.70 -28.36 -36.51
C LYS A 483 17.04 -28.25 -35.15
N TYR A 484 16.87 -27.01 -34.70
CA TYR A 484 16.26 -26.66 -33.42
C TYR A 484 15.17 -25.61 -33.64
N THR A 485 14.05 -25.77 -32.95
CA THR A 485 12.79 -25.07 -33.27
C THR A 485 12.01 -24.67 -32.01
N LEU A 486 10.85 -24.04 -32.21
CA LEU A 486 9.99 -23.48 -31.16
C LEU A 486 10.73 -22.47 -30.25
N PRO A 487 11.13 -21.31 -30.79
CA PRO A 487 11.98 -20.32 -30.11
C PRO A 487 11.30 -19.58 -28.96
N ILE A 488 12.01 -19.37 -27.86
CA ILE A 488 11.62 -18.50 -26.73
C ILE A 488 12.74 -17.50 -26.44
N SER A 489 12.32 -16.28 -26.10
CA SER A 489 13.17 -15.23 -25.52
C SER A 489 12.72 -14.94 -24.09
N GLY A 490 13.69 -14.71 -23.19
CA GLY A 490 13.45 -14.16 -21.86
C GLY A 490 13.06 -12.69 -21.88
N LYS A 491 13.35 -11.94 -22.96
CA LYS A 491 12.96 -10.54 -23.06
C LYS A 491 11.43 -10.43 -23.17
N GLU A 492 10.83 -9.72 -22.20
CA GLU A 492 9.39 -9.65 -21.96
C GLU A 492 8.72 -10.97 -21.52
N PHE A 493 9.49 -11.95 -21.04
CA PHE A 493 8.94 -13.16 -20.42
C PHE A 493 8.48 -12.85 -18.98
N SER A 494 7.17 -12.84 -18.76
CA SER A 494 6.51 -12.46 -17.50
C SER A 494 5.59 -13.57 -17.01
N ILE A 495 5.65 -13.83 -15.71
CA ILE A 495 4.73 -14.71 -14.96
C ILE A 495 4.25 -13.91 -13.75
N SER A 496 3.22 -13.06 -13.94
CA SER A 496 2.78 -12.13 -12.90
C SER A 496 1.49 -12.57 -12.20
N GLN A 497 1.45 -12.39 -10.87
CA GLN A 497 0.26 -12.63 -10.04
C GLN A 497 -0.43 -11.31 -9.71
N SER A 498 -1.76 -11.28 -9.81
CA SER A 498 -2.58 -10.10 -9.48
C SER A 498 -2.73 -9.92 -7.97
N THR A 499 -2.48 -8.72 -7.47
CA THR A 499 -2.72 -8.35 -6.06
C THR A 499 -4.10 -7.74 -5.81
N ASN A 500 -4.91 -7.56 -6.86
CA ASN A 500 -6.17 -6.82 -6.82
C ASN A 500 -7.14 -7.30 -5.71
N GLN A 501 -7.29 -8.62 -5.55
CA GLN A 501 -8.18 -9.20 -4.54
C GLN A 501 -7.68 -8.94 -3.11
N LEU A 502 -6.36 -8.97 -2.90
CA LEU A 502 -5.74 -8.63 -1.62
C LEU A 502 -5.88 -7.14 -1.31
N ALA A 503 -5.74 -6.27 -2.32
CA ALA A 503 -5.97 -4.83 -2.18
C ALA A 503 -7.42 -4.51 -1.77
N LYS A 504 -8.39 -5.22 -2.37
CA LYS A 504 -9.81 -5.14 -2.01
C LYS A 504 -10.07 -5.56 -0.55
N ILE A 505 -9.40 -6.63 -0.09
CA ILE A 505 -9.54 -7.14 1.29
C ILE A 505 -8.95 -6.16 2.30
N LEU A 506 -7.74 -5.66 2.08
CA LEU A 506 -7.12 -4.65 2.94
C LEU A 506 -7.96 -3.36 3.01
N LEU A 507 -8.51 -2.89 1.88
CA LEU A 507 -9.38 -1.71 1.89
C LEU A 507 -10.68 -1.95 2.67
N LYS A 508 -11.21 -3.18 2.67
CA LYS A 508 -12.39 -3.55 3.47
C LYS A 508 -12.07 -3.55 4.97
N GLU A 509 -10.91 -4.03 5.38
CA GLU A 509 -10.44 -3.99 6.77
C GLU A 509 -10.22 -2.54 7.24
N ILE A 510 -9.58 -1.70 6.41
CA ILE A 510 -9.44 -0.27 6.64
C ILE A 510 -10.81 0.42 6.77
N TYR A 511 -11.74 0.13 5.86
CA TYR A 511 -13.10 0.68 5.90
C TYR A 511 -13.81 0.34 7.22
N SER A 512 -13.70 -0.90 7.71
CA SER A 512 -14.23 -1.26 9.04
C SER A 512 -13.58 -0.45 10.16
N LYS A 513 -12.27 -0.17 10.10
CA LYS A 513 -11.59 0.70 11.10
C LYS A 513 -11.97 2.18 11.00
N LEU A 514 -12.34 2.67 9.82
CA LEU A 514 -12.88 4.03 9.65
C LEU A 514 -14.34 4.15 10.13
N GLU A 515 -15.16 3.12 9.94
CA GLU A 515 -16.51 3.04 10.51
C GLU A 515 -16.48 2.97 12.06
N GLU A 516 -15.51 2.25 12.65
CA GLU A 516 -15.29 2.22 14.11
C GLU A 516 -15.01 3.62 14.72
N THR A 517 -14.45 4.58 13.96
CA THR A 517 -14.17 5.94 14.45
C THR A 517 -15.12 7.02 13.91
N LYS A 518 -15.91 6.72 12.88
CA LYS A 518 -16.71 7.67 12.09
C LYS A 518 -17.47 8.71 12.91
N GLU A 519 -18.26 8.29 13.90
CA GLU A 519 -19.08 9.20 14.72
C GLU A 519 -18.23 10.21 15.52
N ARG A 520 -17.03 9.79 15.97
CA ARG A 520 -16.06 10.66 16.65
C ARG A 520 -15.38 11.62 15.67
N ASP A 521 -15.12 11.15 14.45
CA ASP A 521 -14.45 11.94 13.41
C ASP A 521 -15.36 13.06 12.88
N ILE A 522 -16.67 12.81 12.74
CA ILE A 522 -17.67 13.79 12.28
C ILE A 522 -18.24 14.70 13.40
N THR A 523 -17.74 14.58 14.62
CA THR A 523 -18.17 15.41 15.76
C THR A 523 -17.46 16.77 15.76
N ASN A 524 -18.23 17.86 15.93
CA ASN A 524 -17.77 19.25 16.02
C ASN A 524 -17.03 19.78 14.77
N VAL A 525 -17.49 19.38 13.57
CA VAL A 525 -17.03 19.89 12.26
C VAL A 525 -18.21 20.38 11.42
N LYS A 526 -17.95 21.17 10.38
CA LYS A 526 -18.96 21.65 9.41
C LYS A 526 -19.64 20.50 8.68
N GLU A 527 -20.92 20.71 8.41
CA GLU A 527 -21.77 19.77 7.67
C GLU A 527 -21.22 19.47 6.26
N THR A 528 -20.55 20.43 5.61
CA THR A 528 -19.87 20.22 4.32
C THR A 528 -18.73 19.21 4.44
N SER A 529 -17.83 19.41 5.42
CA SER A 529 -16.63 18.60 5.64
C SER A 529 -17.03 17.18 6.06
N LYS A 530 -18.02 17.08 6.96
CA LYS A 530 -18.69 15.82 7.35
C LYS A 530 -19.24 15.07 6.15
N ASN A 531 -20.01 15.72 5.28
CA ASN A 531 -20.62 15.06 4.12
C ASN A 531 -19.57 14.64 3.07
N ASP A 532 -18.49 15.40 2.89
CA ASP A 532 -17.36 15.01 2.05
C ASP A 532 -16.71 13.68 2.51
N TYR A 533 -16.49 13.51 3.82
CA TYR A 533 -15.94 12.28 4.39
C TYR A 533 -16.92 11.10 4.28
N LEU A 534 -18.20 11.33 4.62
CA LEU A 534 -19.25 10.30 4.53
C LEU A 534 -19.50 9.84 3.09
N ASN A 535 -19.47 10.75 2.12
CA ASN A 535 -19.58 10.42 0.70
C ASN A 535 -18.39 9.57 0.22
N GLN A 536 -17.16 9.89 0.63
CA GLN A 536 -15.98 9.08 0.27
C GLN A 536 -16.00 7.70 0.95
N LEU A 537 -16.48 7.59 2.19
CA LEU A 537 -16.74 6.29 2.84
C LEU A 537 -17.78 5.47 2.06
N GLN A 538 -18.87 6.10 1.59
CA GLN A 538 -19.88 5.43 0.76
C GLN A 538 -19.33 5.02 -0.63
N THR A 539 -18.43 5.80 -1.21
CA THR A 539 -17.70 5.41 -2.44
C THR A 539 -16.86 4.16 -2.20
N ILE A 540 -16.09 4.10 -1.10
CA ILE A 540 -15.34 2.90 -0.71
C ILE A 540 -16.28 1.72 -0.46
N LYS A 541 -17.41 1.93 0.24
CA LYS A 541 -18.37 0.85 0.52
C LYS A 541 -18.91 0.21 -0.76
N THR A 542 -19.32 1.03 -1.72
CA THR A 542 -19.76 0.58 -3.04
C THR A 542 -18.65 -0.18 -3.79
N LEU A 543 -17.40 0.27 -3.67
CA LEU A 543 -16.23 -0.34 -4.32
C LEU A 543 -15.85 -1.72 -3.72
N ILE A 544 -15.93 -1.88 -2.40
CA ILE A 544 -15.63 -3.16 -1.72
C ILE A 544 -16.80 -4.15 -1.78
N ASP A 545 -18.04 -3.68 -1.92
CA ASP A 545 -19.20 -4.54 -2.20
C ASP A 545 -19.24 -5.02 -3.66
N SER A 546 -18.70 -4.23 -4.60
CA SER A 546 -18.71 -4.53 -6.05
C SER A 546 -18.09 -5.89 -6.39
N ASN A 547 -18.82 -6.73 -7.15
CA ASN A 547 -18.29 -7.95 -7.77
C ASN A 547 -17.32 -7.66 -8.92
N ASN A 548 -17.34 -6.45 -9.49
CA ASN A 548 -16.35 -6.02 -10.48
C ASN A 548 -15.07 -5.59 -9.74
N LEU A 549 -14.06 -6.47 -9.76
CA LEU A 549 -12.77 -6.29 -9.09
C LEU A 549 -11.95 -5.20 -9.80
N LYS A 550 -11.49 -4.20 -9.04
CA LYS A 550 -10.64 -3.11 -9.55
C LYS A 550 -9.14 -3.42 -9.42
N THR A 551 -8.30 -2.58 -10.00
CA THR A 551 -6.85 -2.68 -9.84
C THR A 551 -6.40 -2.28 -8.43
N THR A 552 -5.31 -2.87 -7.94
CA THR A 552 -4.63 -2.43 -6.71
C THR A 552 -4.34 -0.92 -6.70
N THR A 553 -4.04 -0.33 -7.86
CA THR A 553 -3.83 1.12 -8.00
C THR A 553 -5.10 1.93 -7.74
N GLU A 554 -6.26 1.51 -8.24
CA GLU A 554 -7.56 2.15 -7.92
C GLU A 554 -7.90 2.03 -6.44
N TYR A 555 -7.68 0.86 -5.82
CA TYR A 555 -7.91 0.67 -4.38
C TYR A 555 -7.04 1.60 -3.52
N LYS A 556 -5.77 1.84 -3.90
CA LYS A 556 -4.91 2.84 -3.25
C LYS A 556 -5.39 4.28 -3.44
N GLN A 557 -5.95 4.62 -4.60
CA GLN A 557 -6.45 5.98 -4.86
C GLN A 557 -7.66 6.32 -4.00
N GLU A 558 -8.60 5.38 -3.81
CA GLU A 558 -9.74 5.61 -2.92
C GLU A 558 -9.34 5.62 -1.43
N LEU A 559 -8.31 4.84 -1.06
CA LEU A 559 -7.69 4.94 0.26
C LEU A 559 -7.14 6.35 0.52
N GLN A 560 -6.31 6.86 -0.40
CA GLN A 560 -5.68 8.18 -0.26
C GLN A 560 -6.73 9.28 -0.05
N ARG A 561 -7.81 9.27 -0.85
CA ARG A 561 -8.91 10.26 -0.72
C ARG A 561 -9.61 10.19 0.63
N VAL A 562 -9.87 9.00 1.19
CA VAL A 562 -10.56 8.91 2.50
C VAL A 562 -9.65 9.34 3.65
N ILE A 563 -8.34 9.08 3.55
CA ILE A 563 -7.35 9.60 4.51
C ILE A 563 -7.30 11.14 4.44
N GLU A 564 -7.23 11.72 3.24
CA GLU A 564 -7.24 13.18 3.04
C GLU A 564 -8.51 13.83 3.62
N LYS A 565 -9.70 13.25 3.36
CA LYS A 565 -10.95 13.75 3.96
C LYS A 565 -10.96 13.62 5.48
N LYS A 566 -10.45 12.51 6.05
CA LYS A 566 -10.35 12.31 7.50
C LYS A 566 -9.39 13.33 8.14
N ALA A 567 -8.24 13.58 7.51
CA ALA A 567 -7.26 14.56 7.98
C ALA A 567 -7.82 15.99 7.95
N ALA A 568 -8.64 16.34 6.94
CA ALA A 568 -9.33 17.62 6.89
C ALA A 568 -10.32 17.82 8.04
N LEU A 569 -11.00 16.76 8.52
CA LEU A 569 -11.86 16.84 9.72
C LEU A 569 -11.06 17.14 10.99
N GLU A 570 -9.91 16.47 11.16
CA GLU A 570 -9.04 16.67 12.32
C GLU A 570 -8.45 18.09 12.34
N LEU A 571 -7.98 18.58 11.19
CA LEU A 571 -7.47 19.94 11.04
C LEU A 571 -8.56 20.99 11.32
N GLU A 572 -9.78 20.78 10.85
CA GLU A 572 -10.89 21.70 11.12
C GLU A 572 -11.26 21.71 12.61
N ARG A 573 -11.35 20.54 13.25
CA ARG A 573 -11.68 20.39 14.67
C ARG A 573 -10.62 21.02 15.58
N THR A 574 -9.34 20.77 15.29
CA THR A 574 -8.22 21.34 16.05
C THR A 574 -8.07 22.85 15.82
N THR A 575 -8.34 23.33 14.60
CA THR A 575 -8.40 24.78 14.29
C THR A 575 -9.54 25.47 15.07
N ALA A 576 -10.71 24.84 15.18
CA ALA A 576 -11.81 25.35 16.00
C ALA A 576 -11.44 25.40 17.49
N ALA A 577 -10.77 24.36 18.01
CA ALA A 577 -10.27 24.34 19.39
C ALA A 577 -9.19 25.41 19.65
N LEU A 578 -8.28 25.65 18.69
CA LEU A 578 -7.31 26.74 18.76
C LEU A 578 -7.99 28.12 18.75
N SER A 579 -9.07 28.29 17.98
CA SER A 579 -9.86 29.52 17.95
C SER A 579 -10.56 29.80 19.28
N ALA A 580 -11.11 28.77 19.93
CA ALA A 580 -11.67 28.89 21.29
C ALA A 580 -10.57 29.26 22.31
N ALA A 581 -9.44 28.55 22.28
CA ALA A 581 -8.28 28.77 23.17
C ALA A 581 -7.66 30.17 23.02
N SER A 582 -7.61 30.70 21.79
CA SER A 582 -6.99 32.00 21.48
C SER A 582 -7.93 33.20 21.71
N ASN A 583 -9.25 32.98 21.78
CA ASN A 583 -10.24 34.05 21.91
C ASN A 583 -11.06 33.89 23.20
N THR A 584 -12.20 33.20 23.16
CA THR A 584 -13.16 33.11 24.28
C THR A 584 -12.52 32.60 25.58
N GLU A 585 -11.67 31.58 25.51
CA GLU A 585 -10.95 31.09 26.69
C GLU A 585 -9.83 32.04 27.14
N ALA A 586 -9.23 32.80 26.23
CA ALA A 586 -8.19 33.77 26.56
C ALA A 586 -8.75 34.96 27.32
N ASP A 587 -9.89 35.49 26.88
CA ASP A 587 -10.57 36.60 27.56
C ASP A 587 -11.04 36.16 28.96
N ALA A 588 -11.62 34.96 29.08
CA ALA A 588 -11.99 34.38 30.38
C ALA A 588 -10.78 34.13 31.30
N THR A 589 -9.65 33.66 30.74
CA THR A 589 -8.41 33.45 31.51
C THR A 589 -7.85 34.78 32.01
N LYS A 590 -7.84 35.83 31.17
CA LYS A 590 -7.36 37.17 31.55
C LYS A 590 -8.25 37.87 32.56
N ALA A 591 -9.54 37.55 32.59
CA ALA A 591 -10.48 37.99 33.62
C ALA A 591 -10.35 37.23 34.95
N SER A 592 -9.62 36.11 35.00
CA SER A 592 -9.48 35.28 36.22
C SER A 592 -8.32 35.72 37.11
N ALA A 593 -8.43 35.43 38.42
CA ALA A 593 -7.41 35.77 39.41
C ALA A 593 -6.04 35.14 39.11
N ALA A 594 -6.03 33.96 38.47
CA ALA A 594 -4.82 33.30 37.99
C ALA A 594 -3.95 34.20 37.09
N TYR A 595 -4.57 35.08 36.31
CA TYR A 595 -3.87 36.03 35.44
C TYR A 595 -3.72 37.42 36.06
N TYR A 596 -4.78 38.00 36.64
CA TYR A 596 -4.70 39.39 37.11
C TYR A 596 -3.85 39.54 38.39
N ASN A 597 -3.87 38.55 39.30
CA ASN A 597 -3.00 38.49 40.49
C ASN A 597 -1.69 37.72 40.26
N GLU A 598 -1.34 37.33 39.03
CA GLU A 598 -0.01 36.79 38.75
C GLU A 598 1.07 37.87 39.03
N GLN A 599 2.05 37.49 39.87
CA GLN A 599 3.13 38.35 40.33
C GLN A 599 4.33 38.33 39.38
N ASP A 600 4.48 37.26 38.59
CA ASP A 600 5.53 37.11 37.59
C ASP A 600 5.09 37.72 36.24
N PRO A 601 5.64 38.87 35.82
CA PRO A 601 5.26 39.52 34.56
C PRO A 601 5.71 38.74 33.33
N ASP A 602 6.69 37.83 33.47
CA ASP A 602 7.19 37.01 32.37
C ASP A 602 6.22 35.88 32.05
N LYS A 603 5.52 35.32 33.05
CA LYS A 603 4.41 34.38 32.83
C LYS A 603 3.24 35.02 32.10
N LYS A 604 2.84 36.23 32.51
CA LYS A 604 1.75 36.97 31.84
C LYS A 604 2.10 37.24 30.38
N ARG A 605 3.32 37.73 30.14
CA ARG A 605 3.86 37.96 28.78
C ARG A 605 3.96 36.67 27.97
N ALA A 606 4.34 35.54 28.58
CA ALA A 606 4.37 34.24 27.90
C ALA A 606 2.96 33.76 27.50
N TYR A 607 1.95 33.97 28.36
CA TYR A 607 0.57 33.66 28.03
C TYR A 607 0.01 34.55 26.92
N ASP A 608 0.23 35.86 27.01
CA ASP A 608 -0.14 36.81 25.94
C ASP A 608 0.52 36.47 24.59
N ALA A 609 1.81 36.13 24.61
CA ALA A 609 2.57 35.74 23.42
C ALA A 609 2.08 34.41 22.82
N ALA A 610 1.76 33.41 23.65
CA ALA A 610 1.19 32.14 23.19
C ALA A 610 -0.20 32.34 22.55
N VAL A 611 -1.05 33.17 23.17
CA VAL A 611 -2.36 33.54 22.62
C VAL A 611 -2.22 34.29 21.30
N GLN A 612 -1.25 35.21 21.18
CA GLN A 612 -0.99 35.89 19.91
C GLN A 612 -0.47 34.93 18.83
N ALA A 613 0.47 34.04 19.15
CA ALA A 613 0.96 33.03 18.21
C ALA A 613 -0.16 32.09 17.72
N GLY A 614 -1.15 31.78 18.58
CA GLY A 614 -2.38 31.10 18.17
C GLY A 614 -3.19 31.87 17.14
N LYS A 615 -3.38 33.18 17.33
CA LYS A 615 -4.03 34.06 16.35
C LYS A 615 -3.23 34.17 15.05
N ASP A 616 -1.90 34.20 15.13
CA ASP A 616 -1.02 34.26 13.96
C ASP A 616 -1.08 32.96 13.13
N VAL A 617 -1.28 31.80 13.78
CA VAL A 617 -1.53 30.51 13.09
C VAL A 617 -2.94 30.50 12.47
N LEU A 618 -3.96 30.98 13.18
CA LEU A 618 -5.34 31.10 12.66
C LEU A 618 -5.46 32.09 11.49
N ALA A 619 -4.53 33.04 11.36
CA ALA A 619 -4.46 34.00 10.26
C ALA A 619 -3.76 33.46 9.00
N LYS A 620 -3.18 32.25 9.04
CA LYS A 620 -2.57 31.60 7.86
C LYS A 620 -3.66 31.12 6.91
N ALA A 621 -3.44 31.25 5.60
CA ALA A 621 -4.39 30.78 4.59
C ALA A 621 -4.59 29.26 4.60
N ASN A 622 -3.53 28.49 4.89
CA ASN A 622 -3.55 27.03 5.02
C ASN A 622 -2.61 26.63 6.18
N PRO A 623 -3.05 26.66 7.45
CA PRO A 623 -2.25 26.17 8.57
C PRO A 623 -2.13 24.65 8.52
N THR A 624 -0.98 24.11 8.90
CA THR A 624 -0.78 22.65 9.02
C THR A 624 -1.20 22.13 10.40
N GLN A 625 -1.54 20.83 10.47
CA GLN A 625 -1.93 20.16 11.72
C GLN A 625 -0.91 20.39 12.85
N ALA A 626 0.37 20.22 12.56
CA ALA A 626 1.45 20.41 13.53
C ALA A 626 1.55 21.85 14.06
N GLU A 627 1.30 22.87 13.24
CA GLU A 627 1.30 24.27 13.68
C GLU A 627 0.10 24.58 14.58
N VAL A 628 -1.07 24.03 14.27
CA VAL A 628 -2.30 24.19 15.07
C VAL A 628 -2.13 23.52 16.44
N ASP A 629 -1.66 22.28 16.46
CA ASP A 629 -1.44 21.52 17.69
C ASP A 629 -0.33 22.14 18.55
N GLN A 630 0.78 22.59 17.94
CA GLN A 630 1.86 23.26 18.65
C GLN A 630 1.38 24.59 19.27
N ALA A 631 0.60 25.39 18.54
CA ALA A 631 0.07 26.65 19.03
C ALA A 631 -0.92 26.43 20.18
N LYS A 632 -1.83 25.46 20.07
CA LYS A 632 -2.76 25.13 21.16
C LYS A 632 -2.01 24.60 22.39
N ALA A 633 -1.06 23.69 22.20
CA ALA A 633 -0.24 23.18 23.30
C ALA A 633 0.55 24.29 24.02
N ALA A 634 1.05 25.29 23.30
CA ALA A 634 1.72 26.46 23.88
C ALA A 634 0.77 27.32 24.72
N ILE A 635 -0.46 27.56 24.24
CA ILE A 635 -1.49 28.29 25.01
C ILE A 635 -1.86 27.51 26.27
N ASP A 636 -2.11 26.20 26.16
CA ASP A 636 -2.50 25.36 27.30
C ASP A 636 -1.37 25.27 28.35
N GLN A 637 -0.11 25.17 27.93
CA GLN A 637 1.06 25.19 28.82
C GLN A 637 1.24 26.54 29.51
N ALA A 638 1.15 27.66 28.79
CA ALA A 638 1.29 28.99 29.36
C ALA A 638 0.11 29.33 30.31
N LYS A 639 -1.10 28.87 29.99
CA LYS A 639 -2.29 28.93 30.87
C LYS A 639 -2.08 28.17 32.17
N ALA A 640 -1.50 26.97 32.10
CA ALA A 640 -1.18 26.14 33.26
C ALA A 640 0.02 26.65 34.10
N ALA A 641 0.85 27.55 33.56
CA ALA A 641 1.97 28.15 34.28
C ALA A 641 1.56 29.31 35.20
N LEU A 642 0.37 29.90 34.99
CA LEU A 642 -0.18 30.99 35.79
C LEU A 642 -0.49 30.54 37.22
N THR A 643 -0.15 31.40 38.18
CA THR A 643 -0.14 31.11 39.63
C THR A 643 -0.78 32.21 40.49
N GLY A 644 -1.46 33.19 39.89
CA GLY A 644 -2.28 34.13 40.64
C GLY A 644 -3.36 33.42 41.47
N SER A 645 -3.69 33.98 42.63
CA SER A 645 -4.70 33.45 43.57
C SER A 645 -5.84 34.44 43.76
N GLU A 646 -7.01 33.96 44.20
CA GLU A 646 -8.18 34.79 44.48
C GLU A 646 -7.87 35.93 45.49
N THR A 647 -8.43 37.12 45.24
CA THR A 647 -8.18 38.29 46.08
C THR A 647 -8.87 38.17 47.44
N ASN A 648 -8.09 38.18 48.52
CA ASN A 648 -8.58 38.14 49.89
C ASN A 648 -9.07 39.53 50.35
N THR A 649 -10.34 39.84 50.04
CA THR A 649 -11.00 41.10 50.41
C THR A 649 -11.45 41.17 51.87
N ALA A 650 -11.37 40.09 52.66
CA ALA A 650 -12.01 40.00 53.97
C ALA A 650 -11.46 41.03 54.98
N ALA A 651 -10.14 41.18 55.06
CA ALA A 651 -9.49 42.10 56.00
C ALA A 651 -9.78 43.58 55.68
N LEU A 652 -9.85 43.93 54.39
CA LEU A 652 -10.27 45.26 53.94
C LEU A 652 -11.77 45.50 54.16
N SER A 653 -12.61 44.46 54.01
CA SER A 653 -14.06 44.53 54.23
C SER A 653 -14.40 44.82 55.69
N ALA A 654 -13.67 44.23 56.63
CA ALA A 654 -13.77 44.55 58.06
C ALA A 654 -13.30 45.99 58.34
N ALA A 655 -12.09 46.35 57.87
CA ALA A 655 -11.46 47.65 58.06
C ALA A 655 -12.31 48.82 57.52
N SER A 656 -12.96 48.63 56.37
CA SER A 656 -13.75 49.66 55.69
C SER A 656 -15.17 49.80 56.22
N ASN A 657 -15.70 48.83 56.98
CA ASN A 657 -17.09 48.83 57.44
C ASN A 657 -17.16 48.71 58.97
N THR A 658 -17.25 47.51 59.51
CA THR A 658 -17.50 47.28 60.96
C THR A 658 -16.44 47.92 61.86
N GLU A 659 -15.16 47.87 61.48
CA GLU A 659 -14.11 48.58 62.21
C GLU A 659 -14.14 50.10 61.99
N ALA A 660 -14.60 50.57 60.83
CA ALA A 660 -14.71 52.00 60.54
C ALA A 660 -15.79 52.65 61.41
N ASP A 661 -16.97 52.02 61.51
CA ASP A 661 -18.07 52.50 62.33
C ASP A 661 -17.68 52.52 63.82
N ALA A 662 -17.03 51.45 64.31
CA ALA A 662 -16.50 51.39 65.67
C ALA A 662 -15.41 52.45 65.93
N THR A 663 -14.53 52.72 64.96
CA THR A 663 -13.50 53.76 65.08
C THR A 663 -14.12 55.15 65.12
N LYS A 664 -15.14 55.43 64.29
CA LYS A 664 -15.84 56.72 64.26
C LYS A 664 -16.66 56.99 65.52
N ALA A 665 -17.16 55.95 66.18
CA ALA A 665 -17.81 56.04 67.50
C ALA A 665 -16.82 56.24 68.67
N SER A 666 -15.52 56.04 68.46
CA SER A 666 -14.51 56.16 69.52
C SER A 666 -14.11 57.61 69.80
N ALA A 667 -13.64 57.88 71.02
CA ALA A 667 -13.09 59.19 71.39
C ALA A 667 -11.90 59.61 70.50
N ALA A 668 -11.12 58.66 69.98
CA ALA A 668 -9.99 58.92 69.10
C ALA A 668 -10.39 59.65 67.81
N TYR A 669 -11.56 59.34 67.25
CA TYR A 669 -12.10 60.06 66.09
C TYR A 669 -13.04 61.21 66.52
N TYR A 670 -13.91 61.01 67.50
CA TYR A 670 -14.91 62.03 67.87
C TYR A 670 -14.26 63.31 68.41
N ASN A 671 -13.32 63.17 69.35
CA ASN A 671 -12.62 64.28 70.00
C ASN A 671 -11.34 64.74 69.27
N GLU A 672 -11.04 64.22 68.08
CA GLU A 672 -9.92 64.72 67.28
C GLU A 672 -10.13 66.20 66.91
N GLN A 673 -9.13 67.01 67.22
CA GLN A 673 -9.11 68.47 67.04
C GLN A 673 -8.61 68.87 65.65
N ASP A 674 -7.83 67.99 65.00
CA ASP A 674 -7.35 68.18 63.63
C ASP A 674 -8.40 67.67 62.60
N PRO A 675 -9.10 68.57 61.88
CA PRO A 675 -10.12 68.17 60.92
C PRO A 675 -9.53 67.48 59.69
N ASP A 676 -8.22 67.63 59.43
CA ASP A 676 -7.54 67.01 58.29
C ASP A 676 -7.26 65.54 58.57
N LYS A 677 -6.95 65.16 59.81
CA LYS A 677 -6.87 63.75 60.23
C LYS A 677 -8.19 63.00 60.11
N LYS A 678 -9.29 63.61 60.57
CA LYS A 678 -10.63 63.01 60.45
C LYS A 678 -10.98 62.78 58.98
N ARG A 679 -10.78 63.82 58.15
CA ARG A 679 -10.98 63.76 56.69
C ARG A 679 -10.08 62.72 56.02
N ALA A 680 -8.83 62.56 56.45
CA ALA A 680 -7.92 61.53 55.95
C ALA A 680 -8.41 60.11 56.29
N TYR A 681 -8.91 59.89 57.51
CA TYR A 681 -9.50 58.61 57.89
C TYR A 681 -10.77 58.28 57.11
N ASP A 682 -11.68 59.25 56.97
CA ASP A 682 -12.89 59.09 56.15
C ASP A 682 -12.58 58.82 54.68
N ALA A 683 -11.58 59.50 54.10
CA ALA A 683 -11.12 59.28 52.74
C ALA A 683 -10.45 57.91 52.54
N ALA A 684 -9.63 57.45 53.50
CA ALA A 684 -9.03 56.11 53.45
C ALA A 684 -10.10 55.00 53.53
N VAL A 685 -11.09 55.16 54.42
CA VAL A 685 -12.23 54.25 54.51
C VAL A 685 -13.05 54.22 53.22
N GLN A 686 -13.29 55.38 52.60
CA GLN A 686 -13.99 55.43 51.31
C GLN A 686 -13.18 54.77 50.19
N ALA A 687 -11.88 55.05 50.08
CA ALA A 687 -11.00 54.41 49.12
C ALA A 687 -10.94 52.88 49.29
N GLY A 688 -11.05 52.39 50.52
CA GLY A 688 -11.22 50.96 50.81
C GLY A 688 -12.51 50.38 50.24
N LYS A 689 -13.64 51.08 50.38
CA LYS A 689 -14.92 50.71 49.74
C LYS A 689 -14.84 50.78 48.22
N ASP A 690 -14.15 51.79 47.67
CA ASP A 690 -13.97 51.95 46.23
C ASP A 690 -13.12 50.82 45.62
N VAL A 691 -12.10 50.32 46.35
CA VAL A 691 -11.34 49.12 45.97
C VAL A 691 -12.21 47.86 46.05
N LEU A 692 -13.01 47.69 47.11
CA LEU A 692 -13.96 46.57 47.23
C LEU A 692 -15.07 46.59 46.17
N ALA A 693 -15.35 47.74 45.56
CA ALA A 693 -16.34 47.91 44.50
C ALA A 693 -15.77 47.74 43.07
N LYS A 694 -14.46 47.52 42.91
CA LYS A 694 -13.87 47.18 41.60
C LYS A 694 -14.33 45.79 41.15
N ALA A 695 -14.41 45.59 39.83
CA ALA A 695 -14.79 44.30 39.26
C ALA A 695 -13.74 43.20 39.56
N ASN A 696 -12.46 43.52 39.36
CA ASN A 696 -11.30 42.65 39.60
C ASN A 696 -10.24 43.41 40.43
N PRO A 697 -10.42 43.62 41.74
CA PRO A 697 -9.40 44.25 42.58
C PRO A 697 -8.21 43.31 42.74
N THR A 698 -6.99 43.81 42.58
CA THR A 698 -5.78 43.03 42.84
C THR A 698 -5.48 42.92 44.33
N GLN A 699 -4.77 41.88 44.75
CA GLN A 699 -4.35 41.74 46.15
C GLN A 699 -3.52 42.94 46.62
N ALA A 700 -2.65 43.48 45.77
CA ALA A 700 -1.83 44.65 46.08
C ALA A 700 -2.67 45.91 46.36
N GLU A 701 -3.74 46.16 45.60
CA GLU A 701 -4.67 47.27 45.86
C GLU A 701 -5.44 47.07 47.17
N VAL A 702 -5.82 45.83 47.49
CA VAL A 702 -6.52 45.50 48.74
C VAL A 702 -5.63 45.69 49.97
N ASP A 703 -4.39 45.21 49.91
CA ASP A 703 -3.40 45.35 50.97
C ASP A 703 -3.00 46.82 51.16
N GLN A 704 -2.81 47.56 50.07
CA GLN A 704 -2.50 49.00 50.10
C GLN A 704 -3.65 49.81 50.71
N ALA A 705 -4.90 49.54 50.32
CA ALA A 705 -6.06 50.23 50.87
C ALA A 705 -6.24 49.91 52.36
N LYS A 706 -6.01 48.66 52.79
CA LYS A 706 -6.08 48.31 54.22
C LYS A 706 -4.98 49.01 55.01
N ALA A 707 -3.74 49.01 54.50
CA ALA A 707 -2.62 49.72 55.13
C ALA A 707 -2.89 51.24 55.25
N ALA A 708 -3.54 51.86 54.26
CA ALA A 708 -3.94 53.26 54.33
C ALA A 708 -5.00 53.53 55.43
N ILE A 709 -5.99 52.65 55.58
CA ILE A 709 -6.97 52.73 56.68
C ILE A 709 -6.28 52.55 58.04
N ASP A 710 -5.40 51.56 58.18
CA ASP A 710 -4.66 51.29 59.41
C ASP A 710 -3.75 52.47 59.81
N GLN A 711 -3.06 53.09 58.85
CA GLN A 711 -2.22 54.28 59.08
C GLN A 711 -3.06 55.50 59.47
N ALA A 712 -4.16 55.77 58.77
CA ALA A 712 -5.03 56.89 59.10
C ALA A 712 -5.73 56.70 60.46
N LYS A 713 -6.08 55.46 60.82
CA LYS A 713 -6.60 55.06 62.14
C LYS A 713 -5.57 55.31 63.25
N ALA A 714 -4.30 54.98 63.00
CA ALA A 714 -3.20 55.20 63.94
C ALA A 714 -2.76 56.68 64.08
N ALA A 715 -3.10 57.54 63.10
CA ALA A 715 -2.79 58.97 63.14
C ALA A 715 -3.75 59.78 64.05
N LEU A 716 -4.91 59.22 64.38
CA LEU A 716 -5.92 59.84 65.25
C LEU A 716 -5.40 60.01 66.69
N THR A 717 -5.58 61.22 67.23
CA THR A 717 -5.05 61.69 68.52
C THR A 717 -6.10 62.21 69.48
N GLY A 718 -7.39 62.07 69.14
CA GLY A 718 -8.48 62.31 70.09
C GLY A 718 -8.30 61.47 71.36
N SER A 719 -8.55 62.06 72.52
CA SER A 719 -8.52 61.38 73.82
C SER A 719 -9.91 61.39 74.44
N GLU A 720 -10.17 60.50 75.41
CA GLU A 720 -11.44 60.51 76.14
C GLU A 720 -11.67 61.86 76.81
N THR A 721 -12.91 62.37 76.74
CA THR A 721 -13.30 63.60 77.43
C THR A 721 -13.11 63.39 78.93
N ASN A 722 -12.34 64.24 79.61
CA ASN A 722 -12.03 64.09 81.02
C ASN A 722 -13.27 64.40 81.91
N THR A 723 -14.16 63.42 82.01
CA THR A 723 -15.40 63.47 82.81
C THR A 723 -15.12 63.58 84.31
N ALA A 724 -13.95 63.14 84.79
CA ALA A 724 -13.53 63.33 86.18
C ALA A 724 -13.25 64.81 86.50
N ALA A 725 -12.56 65.53 85.60
CA ALA A 725 -12.38 66.97 85.73
C ALA A 725 -13.69 67.75 85.56
N LEU A 726 -14.56 67.32 84.63
CA LEU A 726 -15.85 67.97 84.38
C LEU A 726 -16.82 67.80 85.56
N SER A 727 -16.88 66.61 86.18
CA SER A 727 -17.71 66.37 87.37
C SER A 727 -17.16 67.05 88.62
N ALA A 728 -15.84 67.21 88.76
CA ALA A 728 -15.25 68.05 89.80
C ALA A 728 -15.66 69.53 89.64
N ALA A 729 -15.71 70.05 88.41
CA ALA A 729 -16.19 71.40 88.13
C ALA A 729 -17.69 71.57 88.45
N SER A 730 -18.56 70.68 87.94
CA SER A 730 -20.01 70.77 88.18
C SER A 730 -20.39 70.65 89.66
N ASN A 731 -19.64 69.89 90.48
CA ASN A 731 -19.88 69.80 91.92
C ASN A 731 -19.46 71.06 92.71
N THR A 732 -18.82 72.06 92.09
CA THR A 732 -18.33 73.26 92.77
C THR A 732 -19.30 74.45 92.71
N GLU A 733 -20.20 74.52 91.72
CA GLU A 733 -21.16 75.63 91.57
C GLU A 733 -22.60 75.32 92.05
N ALA A 734 -22.87 74.09 92.50
CA ALA A 734 -24.22 73.64 92.85
C ALA A 734 -24.67 73.93 94.31
N ASP A 735 -23.75 74.22 95.24
CA ASP A 735 -24.03 74.28 96.69
C ASP A 735 -23.92 75.71 97.28
N ALA A 736 -24.59 76.68 96.63
CA ALA A 736 -24.46 78.09 97.01
C ALA A 736 -25.73 78.96 96.84
N THR A 737 -26.95 78.47 97.13
CA THR A 737 -27.99 79.35 97.72
C THR A 737 -29.20 78.66 98.39
N LYS A 738 -29.33 78.91 99.70
CA LYS A 738 -30.58 79.04 100.50
C LYS A 738 -31.59 77.87 100.55
N ALA A 739 -31.57 77.16 101.68
CA ALA A 739 -32.74 76.50 102.24
C ALA A 739 -33.64 77.45 103.04
N SER A 740 -34.90 77.63 102.62
CA SER A 740 -36.10 77.93 103.44
C SER A 740 -37.30 78.15 102.51
N ALA A 741 -38.47 77.52 102.62
CA ALA A 741 -38.98 76.39 103.42
C ALA A 741 -40.11 75.72 102.58
N ALA A 742 -40.82 74.63 102.94
CA ALA A 742 -40.99 73.93 104.21
C ALA A 742 -41.31 72.42 104.01
N LEU A 743 -41.37 71.69 105.13
CA LEU A 743 -41.79 70.28 105.31
C LEU A 743 -43.33 70.11 105.34
N PRO A 744 -43.91 68.88 105.45
CA PRO A 744 -43.34 67.52 105.31
C PRO A 744 -44.18 66.55 104.42
N ASN A 745 -43.68 65.33 104.17
CA ASN A 745 -44.48 64.12 104.41
C ASN A 745 -43.61 62.86 104.72
N THR A 746 -44.21 61.84 105.32
CA THR A 746 -43.64 60.54 105.73
C THR A 746 -43.77 59.45 104.64
N GLY A 747 -43.09 58.29 104.67
CA GLY A 747 -41.98 57.85 105.54
C GLY A 747 -42.01 56.34 105.90
N SER A 748 -40.88 55.64 105.68
CA SER A 748 -40.52 54.30 106.24
C SER A 748 -41.28 53.06 105.67
N ARG A 749 -40.82 51.79 105.75
CA ARG A 749 -39.59 51.16 106.30
C ARG A 749 -39.42 49.68 105.83
N SER A 750 -38.18 49.14 105.85
CA SER A 750 -37.78 47.72 106.16
C SER A 750 -38.33 46.53 105.32
N ASP A 751 -37.67 45.37 105.17
CA ASP A 751 -36.28 44.92 105.45
C ASP A 751 -35.96 43.56 104.77
N SER A 752 -34.66 43.29 104.48
CA SER A 752 -34.00 41.94 104.51
C SER A 752 -34.42 40.84 103.47
N THR A 753 -33.63 39.81 103.09
CA THR A 753 -32.17 39.49 103.17
C THR A 753 -31.79 38.30 102.23
N THR A 754 -30.49 38.19 101.87
CA THR A 754 -29.72 36.95 101.56
C THR A 754 -29.97 36.13 100.27
N ALA A 755 -28.96 36.17 99.37
CA ALA A 755 -28.28 35.08 98.58
C ALA A 755 -29.09 33.95 97.86
N ALA A 756 -28.59 33.23 96.85
CA ALA A 756 -27.25 33.12 96.22
C ALA A 756 -27.33 32.71 94.72
N LEU A 757 -26.16 32.55 94.07
CA LEU A 757 -25.84 31.99 92.74
C LEU A 757 -26.97 31.36 91.87
N GLY A 758 -27.03 31.73 90.58
CA GLY A 758 -27.80 30.98 89.57
C GLY A 758 -27.51 31.41 88.12
N LEU A 759 -27.13 30.45 87.25
CA LEU A 759 -26.71 30.67 85.87
C LEU A 759 -27.88 30.66 84.84
N LEU A 760 -27.68 31.42 83.76
CA LEU A 760 -28.16 31.18 82.38
C LEU A 760 -29.61 31.55 81.97
N SER A 761 -29.74 31.78 80.66
CA SER A 761 -30.85 32.40 79.91
C SER A 761 -32.15 31.59 79.82
N ILE A 762 -33.28 32.30 79.67
CA ILE A 762 -34.62 31.74 79.43
C ILE A 762 -35.19 32.23 78.08
N PHE A 763 -35.78 31.32 77.30
CA PHE A 763 -36.57 31.57 76.08
C PHE A 763 -38.05 31.87 76.39
N GLY A 764 -38.79 32.56 75.50
CA GLY A 764 -40.26 32.44 75.51
C GLY A 764 -41.10 33.36 74.59
N ALA A 765 -41.70 32.75 73.55
CA ALA A 765 -42.92 33.18 72.82
C ALA A 765 -42.88 34.52 72.03
N VAL A 766 -43.63 34.78 70.94
CA VAL A 766 -44.72 34.11 70.18
C VAL A 766 -44.40 34.31 68.66
N GLY A 767 -44.80 33.51 67.65
CA GLY A 767 -45.58 32.26 67.57
C GLY A 767 -46.54 32.24 66.34
N LEU A 768 -47.26 31.13 66.14
CA LEU A 768 -48.44 30.95 65.25
C LEU A 768 -48.31 31.18 63.71
N LEU A 769 -48.26 30.09 62.91
CA LEU A 769 -49.41 29.56 62.11
C LEU A 769 -49.00 28.41 61.12
N PHE A 770 -49.66 27.24 61.27
CA PHE A 770 -49.98 26.17 60.28
C PHE A 770 -48.97 25.64 59.23
N SER A 771 -48.62 24.34 59.39
CA SER A 771 -48.95 23.19 58.51
C SER A 771 -49.02 23.37 56.97
N LYS A 772 -48.56 22.42 56.13
CA LYS A 772 -48.83 20.96 56.26
C LYS A 772 -48.01 20.07 55.29
N LYS A 773 -47.76 18.82 55.74
CA LYS A 773 -47.62 17.55 54.98
C LYS A 773 -46.27 17.15 54.33
N LYS A 774 -45.77 15.98 54.75
CA LYS A 774 -44.84 15.08 54.04
C LYS A 774 -45.35 14.72 52.63
N LYS A 775 -44.41 14.27 51.77
CA LYS A 775 -44.46 12.90 51.25
C LYS A 775 -43.05 12.31 51.18
N ASP A 776 -42.95 11.00 51.35
CA ASP A 776 -41.75 10.18 51.15
C ASP A 776 -41.87 9.44 49.78
N ASP A 777 -41.04 8.39 49.58
CA ASP A 777 -40.90 7.51 48.39
C ASP A 777 -40.05 8.17 47.26
N GLU A 778 -38.96 7.63 46.68
CA GLU A 778 -38.39 6.27 46.45
C GLU A 778 -38.56 5.76 44.99
N GLU A 779 -37.44 5.25 44.44
CA GLU A 779 -37.17 4.61 43.12
C GLU A 779 -37.84 5.09 41.81
N ALA A 780 -36.99 5.55 40.87
CA ALA A 780 -37.00 5.21 39.44
C ALA A 780 -35.60 5.46 38.82
#